data_AF-A0A4Z0RW61-F1
#
_entry.id   AF-A0A4Z0RW61-F1
#
_cell.length_a   1.000
_cell.length_b   1.000
_cell.length_c   1.000
_cell.angle_alpha   90.00
_cell.angle_beta   90.00
_cell.angle_gamma   90.00
#
_symmetry.space_group_name_H-M   'P 1'
#
loop_
_entity.id
_entity.type
_entity.pdbx_description
1 polymer ?
#
loop_
_entity_poly.entity_id
_entity_poly.type
_entity_poly.pdbx_seq_one_letter_code
_entity_poly.pdbx_strand_id
1 'polypeptide(L)'
;MADEKSPQYEESPFRRDITFEELAALLNGATIDDIFESRDEEKVTSEATTTPTQSHSVSEVVTRPEGVSTIKVHQVADTFVREDTPKSVASEAIDEAAADVALPASSELPSQFDEPASEMDVAPVASQTSDTTTVSEPSVLPEAFADEDDTSAETPIMAADELTTVPEIETDLVDDSNATSRMLRGSAWMTIGSLASRVLGALYVIPWVAMIGNVYFNSANSLYAQGYQIYSVALLITTAGLPNVLARLVAEYGVSRHYDAVRRIFRQALQFGGVLGIAAGAILYLLAGVLSQGDPNVVPVIRSLSAALVLIPTLSMLRGYVQGFEFMGLSALSQFVEQLIRVAYMLGMTYWIMVGHHGTWVDATVESTLAAFWGALAGIIVLVFGIWKRRKFFAEKMAMNIPAPDFNPREIMIRMARQSLPVIFAGSAIAIVQVIDQYTFFHIMKAFTSATHNTMQAMFAQFAFNSNKLVMLVVSLAVGMAETALPMLARAKEIGDRENIGNQIQFAFKLLAFVMVPASLGMAAVAHPLYILFYNTNDATNGTLILQFASFTAIALGLYMVVLAIYQGLNELSFTVKVLGLILILKLVLQVPLTIWLQGAGPLMATVLAFAVGLIISVRRLSVLYAIDWAPFNFSLMVILFWGLVMYAVVALLTNTLTLFVPDTKMAQLIVTIVVGLVGAGIYGVAMLKTHVGESVLGQRAATIAHKLHLK
;
A
#
# COMPACT_ATOMS: atom_id res chain seq x y z
N MET A 1 37.47 -20.35 46.40
CA MET A 1 38.81 -20.94 46.58
C MET A 1 38.84 -22.25 45.81
N ALA A 2 40.01 -22.63 45.28
CA ALA A 2 40.18 -23.41 44.04
C ALA A 2 39.83 -22.59 42.78
N ASP A 3 40.55 -22.88 41.69
CA ASP A 3 40.80 -22.02 40.52
C ASP A 3 41.05 -22.93 39.27
N GLU A 4 41.55 -22.35 38.18
CA GLU A 4 42.09 -22.97 36.96
C GLU A 4 41.12 -23.19 35.76
N LYS A 5 41.01 -22.12 34.96
CA LYS A 5 41.32 -22.09 33.52
C LYS A 5 41.01 -23.34 32.66
N SER A 6 40.00 -23.24 31.80
CA SER A 6 40.02 -23.89 30.48
C SER A 6 39.18 -23.11 29.44
N PRO A 7 39.78 -22.54 28.37
CA PRO A 7 39.06 -21.85 27.31
C PRO A 7 38.60 -22.85 26.25
N GLN A 8 37.51 -23.58 26.51
CA GLN A 8 37.06 -24.65 25.60
C GLN A 8 35.52 -24.77 25.49
N TYR A 9 34.83 -23.63 25.38
CA TYR A 9 33.38 -23.57 25.16
C TYR A 9 32.93 -22.52 24.11
N GLU A 10 33.82 -22.17 23.18
CA GLU A 10 33.47 -21.45 21.94
C GLU A 10 33.84 -22.25 20.70
N GLU A 11 32.98 -23.22 20.34
CA GLU A 11 32.55 -23.40 18.95
C GLU A 11 31.30 -24.29 18.93
N SER A 12 30.21 -23.77 18.35
CA SER A 12 29.03 -24.55 17.99
C SER A 12 28.81 -24.34 16.50
N PRO A 13 28.74 -25.42 15.68
CA PRO A 13 28.75 -25.29 14.23
C PRO A 13 27.52 -24.55 13.67
N PHE A 14 26.42 -24.48 14.45
CA PHE A 14 25.19 -23.75 14.09
C PHE A 14 25.28 -22.21 14.21
N ARG A 15 26.49 -21.63 14.06
CA ARG A 15 26.73 -20.19 14.24
C ARG A 15 27.52 -19.49 13.12
N ARG A 16 27.84 -20.19 12.03
CA ARG A 16 28.34 -19.60 10.77
C ARG A 16 27.22 -19.62 9.73
N ASP A 17 27.04 -18.51 8.99
CA ASP A 17 25.95 -18.37 8.03
C ASP A 17 26.22 -19.17 6.74
N ILE A 18 25.26 -20.01 6.37
CA ILE A 18 25.22 -20.78 5.12
C ILE A 18 24.61 -19.90 4.03
N THR A 19 25.30 -19.73 2.91
CA THR A 19 24.82 -18.97 1.75
C THR A 19 23.74 -19.74 0.98
N PHE A 20 23.07 -19.07 0.03
CA PHE A 20 21.99 -19.70 -0.75
C PHE A 20 22.48 -20.82 -1.67
N GLU A 21 23.73 -20.74 -2.15
CA GLU A 21 24.34 -21.72 -3.04
C GLU A 21 24.88 -22.94 -2.27
N GLU A 22 25.49 -22.73 -1.10
CA GLU A 22 25.83 -23.81 -0.16
C GLU A 22 24.57 -24.56 0.32
N LEU A 23 23.47 -23.85 0.60
CA LEU A 23 22.19 -24.47 0.94
C LEU A 23 21.61 -25.27 -0.24
N ALA A 24 21.78 -24.81 -1.47
CA ALA A 24 21.38 -25.56 -2.66
C ALA A 24 22.26 -26.81 -2.88
N ALA A 25 23.57 -26.75 -2.56
CA ALA A 25 24.46 -27.90 -2.60
C ALA A 25 24.04 -28.98 -1.58
N LEU A 26 23.75 -28.59 -0.32
CA LEU A 26 23.21 -29.50 0.71
C LEU A 26 21.89 -30.16 0.26
N LEU A 27 20.98 -29.39 -0.35
CA LEU A 27 19.71 -29.91 -0.86
C LEU A 27 19.87 -30.85 -2.07
N ASN A 28 21.00 -30.75 -2.79
CA ASN A 28 21.37 -31.64 -3.89
C ASN A 28 22.27 -32.81 -3.47
N GLY A 29 22.58 -32.95 -2.17
CA GLY A 29 23.27 -34.11 -1.61
C GLY A 29 24.77 -33.95 -1.33
N ALA A 30 25.33 -32.73 -1.43
CA ALA A 30 26.65 -32.46 -0.86
C ALA A 30 26.61 -32.58 0.67
N THR A 31 27.73 -32.96 1.29
CA THR A 31 27.88 -32.95 2.74
C THR A 31 28.28 -31.56 3.25
N ILE A 32 28.25 -31.38 4.57
CA ILE A 32 28.69 -30.14 5.22
C ILE A 32 30.22 -29.96 5.10
N ASP A 33 30.97 -31.07 5.08
CA ASP A 33 32.42 -31.04 5.05
C ASP A 33 32.95 -30.69 3.64
N ASP A 34 32.34 -31.23 2.58
CA ASP A 34 32.64 -30.87 1.17
C ASP A 34 32.55 -29.34 0.93
N ILE A 35 31.56 -28.70 1.56
CA ILE A 35 31.31 -27.27 1.46
C ILE A 35 32.42 -26.47 2.17
N PHE A 36 32.85 -26.90 3.35
CA PHE A 36 33.91 -26.19 4.07
C PHE A 36 35.29 -26.36 3.42
N GLU A 37 35.65 -27.54 2.88
CA GLU A 37 36.90 -27.70 2.12
C GLU A 37 36.96 -26.74 0.91
N SER A 38 35.89 -26.68 0.10
CA SER A 38 35.83 -25.79 -1.06
C SER A 38 36.02 -24.30 -0.71
N ARG A 39 35.58 -23.90 0.49
CA ARG A 39 35.58 -22.52 0.97
C ARG A 39 36.93 -22.07 1.52
N ASP A 40 37.74 -22.99 2.01
CA ASP A 40 39.13 -22.72 2.40
C ASP A 40 40.10 -22.82 1.21
N GLU A 41 39.85 -23.70 0.22
CA GLU A 41 40.62 -23.71 -1.04
C GLU A 41 40.50 -22.39 -1.82
N GLU A 42 39.28 -21.89 -2.03
CA GLU A 42 39.04 -20.63 -2.74
C GLU A 42 39.77 -19.45 -2.07
N LYS A 43 39.82 -19.45 -0.73
CA LYS A 43 40.49 -18.44 0.08
C LYS A 43 42.02 -18.47 -0.09
N VAL A 44 42.63 -19.66 -0.14
CA VAL A 44 44.07 -19.83 -0.41
C VAL A 44 44.44 -19.34 -1.82
N THR A 45 43.58 -19.56 -2.82
CA THR A 45 43.83 -19.03 -4.18
C THR A 45 43.72 -17.50 -4.29
N SER A 46 42.90 -16.87 -3.44
CA SER A 46 42.72 -15.42 -3.37
C SER A 46 43.98 -14.70 -2.85
N GLU A 47 44.53 -15.15 -1.72
CA GLU A 47 45.69 -14.49 -1.08
C GLU A 47 46.99 -14.60 -1.91
N ALA A 48 47.09 -15.60 -2.80
CA ALA A 48 48.25 -15.79 -3.67
C ALA A 48 48.40 -14.77 -4.82
N THR A 49 47.37 -13.95 -5.11
CA THR A 49 47.27 -13.22 -6.39
C THR A 49 47.08 -11.71 -6.24
N THR A 50 47.91 -11.02 -5.44
CA THR A 50 47.97 -9.54 -5.44
C THR A 50 49.40 -9.00 -5.55
N THR A 51 49.61 -8.09 -6.52
CA THR A 51 50.86 -7.32 -6.70
C THR A 51 50.53 -5.82 -6.48
N PRO A 52 51.31 -5.06 -5.70
CA PRO A 52 50.92 -3.71 -5.31
C PRO A 52 51.11 -2.70 -6.45
N THR A 53 49.99 -2.19 -6.99
CA THR A 53 50.00 -1.04 -7.92
C THR A 53 49.70 0.24 -7.14
N GLN A 54 50.60 1.22 -7.22
CA GLN A 54 50.42 2.50 -6.54
C GLN A 54 49.38 3.37 -7.26
N SER A 55 48.44 3.95 -6.50
CA SER A 55 47.52 4.99 -6.98
C SER A 55 47.96 6.37 -6.49
N HIS A 56 48.28 7.29 -7.40
CA HIS A 56 48.53 8.69 -7.05
C HIS A 56 47.21 9.42 -6.74
N SER A 57 47.07 9.92 -5.52
CA SER A 57 46.07 10.93 -5.16
C SER A 57 46.74 12.29 -5.00
N VAL A 58 46.43 13.25 -5.88
CA VAL A 58 46.81 14.66 -5.70
C VAL A 58 45.69 15.38 -4.98
N SER A 59 45.95 15.80 -3.74
CA SER A 59 45.02 16.59 -2.94
C SER A 59 45.28 18.09 -3.15
N GLU A 60 44.41 18.77 -3.89
CA GLU A 60 44.43 20.23 -4.01
C GLU A 60 43.39 20.86 -3.08
N VAL A 61 43.84 21.72 -2.17
CA VAL A 61 42.99 22.38 -1.16
C VAL A 61 42.59 23.76 -1.64
N VAL A 62 41.33 23.92 -2.05
CA VAL A 62 40.75 25.23 -2.39
C VAL A 62 39.89 25.74 -1.24
N THR A 63 40.47 26.59 -0.40
CA THR A 63 39.71 27.37 0.59
C THR A 63 38.95 28.52 -0.10
N ARG A 64 37.70 28.73 0.30
CA ARG A 64 36.98 30.00 0.11
C ARG A 64 36.40 30.46 1.45
N PRO A 65 36.35 31.78 1.72
CA PRO A 65 35.66 32.31 2.89
C PRO A 65 34.14 32.20 2.75
N GLU A 66 33.44 32.52 3.84
CA GLU A 66 31.98 32.53 4.02
C GLU A 66 31.33 31.13 4.10
N GLY A 67 30.86 30.80 5.30
CA GLY A 67 30.40 29.44 5.64
C GLY A 67 28.91 29.23 5.43
N VAL A 68 28.56 28.37 4.46
CA VAL A 68 27.26 27.70 4.38
C VAL A 68 27.49 26.22 4.08
N SER A 69 27.16 25.35 5.03
CA SER A 69 27.27 23.90 4.85
C SER A 69 26.12 23.35 4.00
N THR A 70 26.43 22.81 2.83
CA THR A 70 25.49 22.06 1.99
C THR A 70 25.97 20.61 1.83
N ILE A 71 25.07 19.65 2.05
CA ILE A 71 25.40 18.22 1.96
C ILE A 71 25.45 17.81 0.49
N LYS A 72 26.63 17.39 0.01
CA LYS A 72 26.74 16.68 -1.27
C LYS A 72 26.28 15.23 -1.08
N VAL A 73 25.19 14.86 -1.75
CA VAL A 73 24.80 13.46 -1.91
C VAL A 73 25.78 12.78 -2.86
N HIS A 74 26.32 11.61 -2.49
CA HIS A 74 27.16 10.83 -3.40
C HIS A 74 26.31 10.23 -4.52
N GLN A 75 26.68 10.57 -5.75
CA GLN A 75 26.08 10.01 -6.97
C GLN A 75 26.63 8.60 -7.20
N VAL A 76 25.77 7.59 -7.11
CA VAL A 76 26.09 6.23 -7.57
C VAL A 76 26.06 6.23 -9.10
N ALA A 77 27.02 5.56 -9.75
CA ALA A 77 27.17 5.61 -11.20
C ALA A 77 26.04 4.89 -11.94
N ASP A 78 25.44 5.57 -12.93
CA ASP A 78 24.51 4.98 -13.88
C ASP A 78 25.21 3.98 -14.81
N THR A 79 24.76 2.72 -14.81
CA THR A 79 25.13 1.73 -15.84
C THR A 79 24.25 1.87 -17.09
N PHE A 80 24.13 3.11 -17.59
CA PHE A 80 23.57 3.40 -18.91
C PHE A 80 24.71 3.65 -19.91
N VAL A 81 25.24 2.56 -20.47
CA VAL A 81 26.16 2.65 -21.61
C VAL A 81 25.39 3.18 -22.83
N ARG A 82 25.87 4.30 -23.36
CA ARG A 82 25.36 4.96 -24.55
C ARG A 82 26.28 4.59 -25.70
N GLU A 83 25.82 3.77 -26.65
CA GLU A 83 26.63 3.42 -27.81
C GLU A 83 26.80 4.62 -28.76
N ASP A 84 28.04 4.87 -29.17
CA ASP A 84 28.39 5.94 -30.09
C ASP A 84 28.09 5.56 -31.55
N THR A 85 27.63 6.54 -32.32
CA THR A 85 27.42 6.38 -33.77
C THR A 85 28.72 6.63 -34.55
N PRO A 86 29.18 5.68 -35.39
CA PRO A 86 30.35 5.91 -36.24
C PRO A 86 30.02 6.84 -37.41
N LYS A 87 30.95 7.74 -37.75
CA LYS A 87 30.89 8.63 -38.93
C LYS A 87 31.94 8.26 -39.98
N SER A 88 31.49 7.88 -41.17
CA SER A 88 32.22 7.97 -42.45
C SER A 88 31.18 8.05 -43.57
N VAL A 89 30.97 9.19 -44.26
CA VAL A 89 31.80 9.81 -45.32
C VAL A 89 31.43 9.26 -46.72
N ALA A 90 31.44 10.17 -47.71
CA ALA A 90 30.98 10.05 -49.11
C ALA A 90 29.44 10.12 -49.32
N SER A 91 28.91 10.64 -50.44
CA SER A 91 29.13 11.88 -51.21
C SER A 91 28.27 11.83 -52.49
N GLU A 92 27.86 12.98 -53.04
CA GLU A 92 27.12 13.12 -54.32
C GLU A 92 25.67 12.56 -54.33
N ALA A 93 24.70 13.05 -55.14
CA ALA A 93 24.47 14.35 -55.78
C ALA A 93 23.01 14.39 -56.37
N ILE A 94 22.63 15.50 -57.03
CA ILE A 94 21.50 15.67 -58.00
C ILE A 94 20.08 15.93 -57.42
N ASP A 95 19.65 17.20 -57.52
CA ASP A 95 18.41 17.77 -58.13
C ASP A 95 16.99 17.22 -57.82
N GLU A 96 15.89 17.99 -57.87
CA GLU A 96 15.68 19.45 -58.09
C GLU A 96 14.33 19.93 -57.49
N ALA A 97 13.96 21.18 -57.78
CA ALA A 97 12.64 21.84 -57.71
C ALA A 97 12.30 22.67 -56.46
N ALA A 98 11.84 23.89 -56.73
CA ALA A 98 11.53 24.98 -55.80
C ALA A 98 9.99 25.10 -55.55
N ALA A 99 9.40 26.08 -54.84
CA ALA A 99 9.90 27.40 -54.41
C ALA A 99 9.06 28.00 -53.24
N ASP A 100 9.60 29.07 -52.61
CA ASP A 100 8.97 30.37 -52.29
C ASP A 100 7.64 30.48 -51.48
N VAL A 101 7.38 31.50 -50.62
CA VAL A 101 8.22 32.59 -50.05
C VAL A 101 7.55 33.22 -48.80
N ALA A 102 8.37 33.77 -47.89
CA ALA A 102 8.15 34.82 -46.86
C ALA A 102 6.90 34.93 -45.94
N LEU A 103 7.19 35.44 -44.72
CA LEU A 103 6.26 36.08 -43.78
C LEU A 103 6.11 37.59 -44.08
N PRO A 104 5.04 38.24 -43.57
CA PRO A 104 5.22 39.53 -42.87
C PRO A 104 4.41 39.61 -41.55
N ALA A 105 4.41 40.76 -40.88
CA ALA A 105 3.90 40.94 -39.51
C ALA A 105 3.02 42.19 -39.29
N SER A 106 2.27 42.16 -38.17
CA SER A 106 1.71 43.28 -37.35
C SER A 106 0.61 44.22 -37.88
N SER A 107 -0.30 44.58 -36.95
CA SER A 107 -1.24 45.76 -36.89
C SER A 107 -2.29 45.91 -38.00
N GLU A 108 -3.60 46.17 -37.77
CA GLU A 108 -4.25 47.17 -36.88
C GLU A 108 -5.68 46.75 -36.40
N LEU A 109 -6.42 47.66 -35.75
CA LEU A 109 -7.81 47.56 -35.24
C LEU A 109 -8.74 48.57 -35.94
N PRO A 110 -10.07 48.33 -36.03
CA PRO A 110 -11.01 49.09 -35.18
C PRO A 110 -12.25 48.28 -34.70
N SER A 111 -13.25 48.95 -34.10
CA SER A 111 -14.29 48.40 -33.21
C SER A 111 -15.72 48.94 -33.46
N GLN A 112 -16.64 48.78 -32.48
CA GLN A 112 -18.07 49.17 -32.42
C GLN A 112 -19.05 48.16 -33.06
N PHE A 113 -20.30 47.94 -32.60
CA PHE A 113 -21.21 48.63 -31.64
C PHE A 113 -21.85 47.58 -30.67
N ASP A 114 -22.64 47.86 -29.60
CA ASP A 114 -23.16 49.12 -29.02
C ASP A 114 -23.46 48.96 -27.50
N GLU A 115 -23.76 50.07 -26.80
CA GLU A 115 -24.32 50.12 -25.43
C GLU A 115 -25.67 50.89 -25.44
N PRO A 116 -26.44 51.00 -24.32
CA PRO A 116 -26.29 52.21 -23.50
C PRO A 116 -26.59 52.05 -21.99
N ALA A 117 -26.26 53.09 -21.22
CA ALA A 117 -26.41 53.17 -19.75
C ALA A 117 -27.19 54.42 -19.27
N SER A 118 -27.41 54.54 -17.95
CA SER A 118 -27.77 55.78 -17.23
C SER A 118 -27.44 55.62 -15.72
N GLU A 119 -26.46 56.36 -15.13
CA GLU A 119 -26.66 57.59 -14.29
C GLU A 119 -27.23 57.32 -12.86
N MET A 120 -26.95 58.01 -11.74
CA MET A 120 -26.08 59.12 -11.28
C MET A 120 -26.14 59.17 -9.69
N ASP A 121 -25.38 59.91 -8.84
CA ASP A 121 -24.20 60.80 -8.97
C ASP A 121 -23.44 61.03 -7.61
N VAL A 122 -22.15 61.44 -7.66
CA VAL A 122 -21.37 62.44 -6.86
C VAL A 122 -21.39 62.56 -5.29
N ALA A 123 -20.36 63.23 -4.73
CA ALA A 123 -20.01 63.45 -3.29
C ALA A 123 -19.99 64.98 -2.91
N PRO A 124 -19.25 65.58 -1.92
CA PRO A 124 -18.41 65.10 -0.77
C PRO A 124 -18.48 65.94 0.57
N VAL A 125 -17.52 65.71 1.52
CA VAL A 125 -16.93 66.62 2.58
C VAL A 125 -17.46 66.61 4.06
N ALA A 126 -16.52 66.85 5.01
CA ALA A 126 -16.59 67.16 6.47
C ALA A 126 -16.81 65.98 7.48
N SER A 127 -15.88 65.56 8.37
CA SER A 127 -15.03 66.19 9.44
C SER A 127 -15.75 66.37 10.80
N GLN A 128 -15.20 66.08 11.99
CA GLN A 128 -13.82 66.25 12.51
C GLN A 128 -13.39 65.26 13.64
N THR A 129 -12.07 65.16 13.90
CA THR A 129 -11.34 64.89 15.20
C THR A 129 -11.68 63.67 16.08
N SER A 130 -10.73 62.97 16.73
CA SER A 130 -9.24 62.93 16.75
C SER A 130 -8.80 61.62 17.49
N ASP A 131 -7.56 61.20 17.76
CA ASP A 131 -6.17 61.72 17.71
C ASP A 131 -5.23 60.65 17.06
N THR A 132 -3.96 60.84 16.64
CA THR A 132 -2.72 61.46 17.18
C THR A 132 -2.03 60.57 18.26
N THR A 133 -0.75 60.13 18.16
CA THR A 133 0.43 60.67 17.44
C THR A 133 1.37 59.57 16.85
N THR A 134 2.47 60.00 16.20
CA THR A 134 3.35 59.31 15.22
C THR A 134 4.72 58.84 15.79
N VAL A 135 5.27 57.67 15.38
CA VAL A 135 6.35 57.40 14.35
C VAL A 135 7.82 57.64 14.81
N SER A 136 8.75 56.88 14.20
CA SER A 136 10.23 57.06 14.04
C SER A 136 11.17 56.25 14.94
N GLU A 137 12.18 55.64 14.32
CA GLU A 137 13.47 55.25 14.94
C GLU A 137 14.32 56.52 15.19
N PRO A 138 15.42 56.42 15.97
CA PRO A 138 16.72 56.35 15.30
C PRO A 138 17.77 55.44 15.98
N SER A 139 18.92 55.32 15.30
CA SER A 139 20.14 54.65 15.72
C SER A 139 21.02 55.47 16.69
N VAL A 140 22.19 54.88 17.07
CA VAL A 140 23.42 55.49 17.66
C VAL A 140 23.69 55.22 19.16
N LEU A 141 24.84 54.59 19.42
CA LEU A 141 25.61 54.47 20.68
C LEU A 141 26.39 55.79 20.93
N PRO A 142 26.77 56.21 22.16
CA PRO A 142 27.67 55.42 23.03
C PRO A 142 27.64 55.72 24.56
N GLU A 143 28.59 55.12 25.30
CA GLU A 143 29.24 55.61 26.55
C GLU A 143 28.37 55.88 27.81
N ALA A 144 28.89 55.91 29.05
CA ALA A 144 30.07 55.29 29.68
C ALA A 144 29.92 55.38 31.21
N PHE A 145 30.54 54.47 31.96
CA PHE A 145 31.02 54.56 33.37
C PHE A 145 31.62 53.16 33.68
N ALA A 146 32.93 52.91 33.74
CA ALA A 146 34.06 53.63 34.35
C ALA A 146 34.05 53.56 35.88
N ASP A 147 34.89 52.67 36.40
CA ASP A 147 35.70 52.84 37.61
C ASP A 147 37.05 52.14 37.34
N GLU A 148 38.14 52.75 37.78
CA GLU A 148 39.53 52.27 37.69
C GLU A 148 39.87 51.51 39.03
N ASP A 149 41.04 50.92 39.31
CA ASP A 149 42.38 51.12 38.76
C ASP A 149 43.38 49.96 39.13
N ASP A 150 44.56 50.02 38.50
CA ASP A 150 45.90 49.67 39.00
C ASP A 150 46.46 48.22 39.06
N THR A 151 47.79 48.16 38.90
CA THR A 151 48.80 47.13 39.22
C THR A 151 49.15 46.01 38.22
N SER A 152 50.20 46.33 37.44
CA SER A 152 51.41 45.50 37.19
C SER A 152 51.34 44.11 36.50
N ALA A 153 51.64 44.14 35.19
CA ALA A 153 52.88 43.64 34.56
C ALA A 153 53.33 42.15 34.61
N GLU A 154 54.10 41.80 33.57
CA GLU A 154 54.91 40.58 33.33
C GLU A 154 54.20 39.24 33.06
N THR A 155 54.22 38.82 31.78
CA THR A 155 54.06 37.43 31.35
C THR A 155 55.25 37.01 30.45
N PRO A 156 56.13 36.10 30.90
CA PRO A 156 57.17 35.51 30.05
C PRO A 156 56.64 34.39 29.16
N ILE A 157 57.32 34.14 28.04
CA ILE A 157 57.02 33.03 27.12
C ILE A 157 57.55 31.71 27.71
N MET A 158 56.74 30.65 27.67
CA MET A 158 57.18 29.25 27.77
C MET A 158 56.43 28.38 26.76
N ALA A 159 57.02 27.24 26.39
CA ALA A 159 56.57 26.38 25.30
C ALA A 159 56.05 25.01 25.77
N ALA A 160 55.36 24.34 24.85
CA ALA A 160 54.80 22.99 24.87
C ALA A 160 55.32 21.99 25.93
N ASP A 161 54.38 21.46 26.72
CA ASP A 161 54.10 20.02 26.79
C ASP A 161 52.60 19.79 27.14
N GLU A 162 52.19 18.55 27.42
CA GLU A 162 50.83 18.06 27.77
C GLU A 162 49.80 17.97 26.62
N LEU A 163 50.06 17.06 25.68
CA LEU A 163 49.05 16.53 24.77
C LEU A 163 48.09 15.57 25.51
N THR A 164 46.97 16.08 26.05
CA THR A 164 45.92 15.25 26.67
C THR A 164 44.86 14.79 25.67
N THR A 165 44.58 13.49 25.65
CA THR A 165 43.71 12.84 24.65
C THR A 165 42.22 13.03 24.95
N VAL A 166 41.55 13.97 24.27
CA VAL A 166 40.91 13.58 22.99
C VAL A 166 40.26 12.18 22.93
N PRO A 167 39.25 11.77 23.73
CA PRO A 167 38.54 10.52 23.45
C PRO A 167 37.88 10.61 22.07
N GLU A 168 38.44 9.87 21.11
CA GLU A 168 37.97 9.81 19.73
C GLU A 168 36.53 9.26 19.73
N ILE A 169 35.59 10.04 19.19
CA ILE A 169 34.22 9.56 19.00
C ILE A 169 34.27 8.61 17.79
N GLU A 170 34.49 7.33 18.08
CA GLU A 170 34.38 6.24 17.13
C GLU A 170 32.97 6.28 16.53
N THR A 171 32.88 6.88 15.35
CA THR A 171 31.63 6.98 14.61
C THR A 171 31.39 5.61 13.99
N ASP A 172 30.62 4.78 14.70
CA ASP A 172 29.99 3.56 14.18
C ASP A 172 29.47 3.85 12.76
N LEU A 173 30.26 3.48 11.75
CA LEU A 173 29.83 3.52 10.36
C LEU A 173 28.78 2.43 10.21
N VAL A 174 27.52 2.79 10.43
CA VAL A 174 26.38 1.89 10.31
C VAL A 174 26.42 1.30 8.92
N ASP A 175 26.76 0.01 8.85
CA ASP A 175 26.90 -0.72 7.61
C ASP A 175 25.55 -0.73 6.86
N ASP A 176 25.44 0.16 5.87
CA ASP A 176 24.25 0.35 5.04
C ASP A 176 23.91 -0.91 4.23
N SER A 177 24.86 -1.81 3.98
CA SER A 177 24.59 -3.12 3.38
C SER A 177 23.83 -4.02 4.36
N ASN A 178 24.19 -3.96 5.65
CA ASN A 178 23.50 -4.65 6.74
C ASN A 178 22.11 -4.05 7.03
N ALA A 179 21.95 -2.73 6.95
CA ALA A 179 20.64 -2.08 7.07
C ALA A 179 19.73 -2.45 5.89
N THR A 180 20.24 -2.31 4.66
CA THR A 180 19.51 -2.60 3.41
C THR A 180 19.10 -4.06 3.33
N SER A 181 19.99 -5.01 3.66
CA SER A 181 19.67 -6.44 3.64
C SER A 181 18.61 -6.83 4.69
N ARG A 182 18.63 -6.23 5.89
CA ARG A 182 17.56 -6.39 6.90
C ARG A 182 16.22 -5.85 6.40
N MET A 183 16.21 -4.66 5.79
CA MET A 183 14.99 -4.06 5.25
C MET A 183 14.41 -4.90 4.09
N LEU A 184 15.24 -5.39 3.17
CA LEU A 184 14.83 -6.28 2.08
C LEU A 184 14.26 -7.60 2.61
N ARG A 185 14.94 -8.26 3.55
CA ARG A 185 14.48 -9.50 4.19
C ARG A 185 13.19 -9.29 5.00
N GLY A 186 13.05 -8.14 5.66
CA GLY A 186 11.86 -7.74 6.40
C GLY A 186 10.65 -7.48 5.49
N SER A 187 10.88 -6.80 4.36
CA SER A 187 9.87 -6.57 3.32
C SER A 187 9.37 -7.90 2.74
N ALA A 188 10.28 -8.81 2.36
CA ALA A 188 9.92 -10.12 1.84
C ALA A 188 9.03 -10.92 2.82
N TRP A 189 9.34 -10.90 4.13
CA TRP A 189 8.47 -11.52 5.15
C TRP A 189 7.08 -10.88 5.23
N MET A 190 6.97 -9.55 5.10
CA MET A 190 5.67 -8.88 5.07
C MET A 190 4.87 -9.20 3.81
N THR A 191 5.51 -9.27 2.64
CA THR A 191 4.85 -9.70 1.39
C THR A 191 4.35 -11.14 1.48
N ILE A 192 5.18 -12.07 1.96
CA ILE A 192 4.78 -13.49 2.14
C ILE A 192 3.65 -13.62 3.16
N GLY A 193 3.79 -13.00 4.35
CA GLY A 193 2.79 -13.08 5.41
C GLY A 193 1.45 -12.46 5.01
N SER A 194 1.47 -11.30 4.36
CA SER A 194 0.24 -10.65 3.88
C SER A 194 -0.42 -11.40 2.71
N LEU A 195 0.35 -11.93 1.76
CA LEU A 195 -0.17 -12.74 0.66
C LEU A 195 -0.79 -14.06 1.16
N ALA A 196 -0.09 -14.78 2.05
CA ALA A 196 -0.60 -16.00 2.67
C ALA A 196 -1.90 -15.73 3.45
N SER A 197 -1.97 -14.63 4.21
CA SER A 197 -3.20 -14.22 4.89
C SER A 197 -4.32 -13.83 3.91
N ARG A 198 -4.03 -13.15 2.80
CA ARG A 198 -5.04 -12.82 1.76
C ARG A 198 -5.60 -14.09 1.10
N VAL A 199 -4.74 -15.05 0.75
CA VAL A 199 -5.13 -16.33 0.14
C VAL A 199 -5.96 -17.17 1.12
N LEU A 200 -5.50 -17.36 2.36
CA LEU A 200 -6.26 -18.07 3.40
C LEU A 200 -7.59 -17.36 3.74
N GLY A 201 -7.60 -16.02 3.66
CA GLY A 201 -8.77 -15.15 3.80
C GLY A 201 -9.77 -15.17 2.64
N ALA A 202 -9.48 -15.88 1.54
CA ALA A 202 -10.43 -16.21 0.48
C ALA A 202 -10.79 -17.70 0.46
N LEU A 203 -9.79 -18.59 0.58
CA LEU A 203 -9.99 -20.04 0.48
C LEU A 203 -10.92 -20.62 1.56
N TYR A 204 -11.05 -19.98 2.74
CA TYR A 204 -12.00 -20.43 3.78
C TYR A 204 -13.44 -20.51 3.29
N VAL A 205 -13.82 -19.70 2.28
CA VAL A 205 -15.20 -19.62 1.78
C VAL A 205 -15.64 -20.96 1.19
N ILE A 206 -14.73 -21.72 0.59
CA ILE A 206 -15.02 -23.01 -0.07
C ILE A 206 -15.58 -24.05 0.92
N PRO A 207 -14.88 -24.44 2.01
CA PRO A 207 -15.44 -25.34 3.02
C PRO A 207 -16.56 -24.69 3.86
N TRP A 208 -16.50 -23.38 4.11
CA TRP A 208 -17.53 -22.68 4.88
C TRP A 208 -18.91 -22.75 4.20
N VAL A 209 -18.98 -22.40 2.91
CA VAL A 209 -20.19 -22.49 2.09
C VAL A 209 -20.65 -23.95 1.92
N ALA A 210 -19.73 -24.92 1.87
CA ALA A 210 -20.07 -26.34 1.84
C ALA A 210 -20.76 -26.82 3.14
N MET A 211 -20.34 -26.31 4.31
CA MET A 211 -20.96 -26.65 5.60
C MET A 211 -22.28 -25.92 5.87
N ILE A 212 -22.44 -24.68 5.38
CA ILE A 212 -23.72 -23.94 5.44
C ILE A 212 -24.76 -24.56 4.47
N GLY A 213 -24.30 -25.11 3.34
CA GLY A 213 -25.11 -25.90 2.41
C GLY A 213 -25.88 -25.09 1.35
N ASN A 214 -26.34 -25.80 0.31
CA ASN A 214 -26.87 -25.21 -0.93
C ASN A 214 -28.15 -24.37 -0.77
N VAL A 215 -28.88 -24.53 0.34
CA VAL A 215 -30.12 -23.78 0.61
C VAL A 215 -29.83 -22.43 1.25
N TYR A 216 -28.88 -22.36 2.19
CA TYR A 216 -28.70 -21.20 3.07
C TYR A 216 -27.48 -20.34 2.76
N PHE A 217 -26.55 -20.78 1.90
CA PHE A 217 -25.30 -20.06 1.67
C PHE A 217 -25.50 -18.61 1.23
N ASN A 218 -26.46 -18.31 0.35
CA ASN A 218 -26.75 -16.92 -0.03
C ASN A 218 -27.25 -16.09 1.17
N SER A 219 -28.17 -16.61 2.00
CA SER A 219 -28.62 -15.90 3.20
C SER A 219 -27.50 -15.71 4.22
N ALA A 220 -26.64 -16.70 4.45
CA ALA A 220 -25.47 -16.60 5.33
C ALA A 220 -24.44 -15.60 4.80
N ASN A 221 -24.16 -15.61 3.49
CA ASN A 221 -23.22 -14.69 2.84
C ASN A 221 -23.74 -13.24 2.87
N SER A 222 -25.05 -13.04 2.63
CA SER A 222 -25.73 -11.76 2.80
C SER A 222 -25.62 -11.26 4.24
N LEU A 223 -26.01 -12.10 5.21
CA LEU A 223 -25.98 -11.80 6.63
C LEU A 223 -24.56 -11.45 7.12
N TYR A 224 -23.55 -12.22 6.69
CA TYR A 224 -22.14 -11.92 6.97
C TYR A 224 -21.75 -10.56 6.41
N ALA A 225 -22.05 -10.28 5.13
CA ALA A 225 -21.72 -9.00 4.50
C ALA A 225 -22.39 -7.82 5.23
N GLN A 226 -23.66 -7.96 5.59
CA GLN A 226 -24.41 -6.92 6.30
C GLN A 226 -23.78 -6.52 7.64
N GLY A 227 -23.27 -7.49 8.42
CA GLY A 227 -22.50 -7.16 9.62
C GLY A 227 -21.10 -6.64 9.30
N TYR A 228 -20.40 -7.29 8.37
CA TYR A 228 -18.99 -7.05 8.08
C TYR A 228 -18.72 -5.68 7.44
N GLN A 229 -19.61 -5.18 6.58
CA GLN A 229 -19.43 -3.88 5.92
C GLN A 229 -19.49 -2.73 6.94
N ILE A 230 -20.48 -2.75 7.83
CA ILE A 230 -20.61 -1.80 8.95
C ILE A 230 -19.36 -1.87 9.87
N TYR A 231 -18.96 -3.09 10.23
CA TYR A 231 -17.73 -3.34 11.00
C TYR A 231 -16.48 -2.83 10.28
N SER A 232 -16.38 -2.95 8.96
CA SER A 232 -15.18 -2.55 8.20
C SER A 232 -14.90 -1.05 8.26
N VAL A 233 -15.96 -0.22 8.29
CA VAL A 233 -15.82 1.23 8.48
C VAL A 233 -15.38 1.55 9.91
N ALA A 234 -15.94 0.89 10.92
CA ALA A 234 -15.53 1.07 12.32
C ALA A 234 -14.08 0.59 12.57
N LEU A 235 -13.69 -0.54 11.97
CA LEU A 235 -12.32 -1.07 11.96
C LEU A 235 -11.34 -0.05 11.35
N LEU A 236 -11.68 0.52 10.20
CA LEU A 236 -10.85 1.53 9.54
C LEU A 236 -10.71 2.80 10.39
N ILE A 237 -11.80 3.30 11.00
CA ILE A 237 -11.77 4.49 11.87
C ILE A 237 -10.88 4.25 13.11
N THR A 238 -10.88 3.03 13.65
CA THR A 238 -10.17 2.69 14.89
C THR A 238 -8.73 2.22 14.69
N THR A 239 -8.35 1.83 13.47
CA THR A 239 -6.96 1.50 13.09
C THR A 239 -6.26 2.65 12.34
N ALA A 240 -7.00 3.73 12.07
CA ALA A 240 -6.66 4.91 11.27
C ALA A 240 -5.22 5.44 11.45
N GLY A 241 -4.26 4.92 10.66
CA GLY A 241 -2.88 5.41 10.56
C GLY A 241 -2.00 5.11 11.79
N LEU A 242 -2.61 4.71 12.89
CA LEU A 242 -2.00 4.43 14.19
C LEU A 242 -0.75 3.53 14.13
N PRO A 243 -0.74 2.37 13.42
CA PRO A 243 0.48 1.54 13.33
C PRO A 243 1.64 2.28 12.65
N ASN A 244 1.38 2.99 11.55
CA ASN A 244 2.43 3.65 10.75
C ASN A 244 2.98 4.89 11.47
N VAL A 245 2.10 5.66 12.12
CA VAL A 245 2.48 6.78 12.99
C VAL A 245 3.38 6.31 14.13
N LEU A 246 2.99 5.22 14.81
CA LEU A 246 3.78 4.65 15.90
C LEU A 246 5.11 4.07 15.41
N ALA A 247 5.12 3.37 14.27
CA ALA A 247 6.35 2.84 13.68
C ALA A 247 7.35 3.96 13.36
N ARG A 248 6.90 5.07 12.76
CA ARG A 248 7.76 6.25 12.51
C ARG A 248 8.31 6.82 13.81
N LEU A 249 7.45 7.07 14.82
CA LEU A 249 7.89 7.63 16.10
C LEU A 249 8.87 6.72 16.85
N VAL A 250 8.70 5.40 16.76
CA VAL A 250 9.60 4.41 17.38
C VAL A 250 10.96 4.38 16.68
N ALA A 251 10.98 4.49 15.34
CA ALA A 251 12.22 4.58 14.57
C ALA A 251 12.95 5.92 14.82
N GLU A 252 12.24 7.04 14.71
CA GLU A 252 12.74 8.42 14.87
C GLU A 252 13.41 8.64 16.24
N TYR A 253 12.70 8.33 17.34
CA TYR A 253 13.27 8.42 18.68
C TYR A 253 14.25 7.27 18.99
N GLY A 254 14.17 6.15 18.25
CA GLY A 254 15.09 5.01 18.37
C GLY A 254 16.50 5.31 17.83
N VAL A 255 16.59 5.96 16.67
CA VAL A 255 17.87 6.42 16.07
C VAL A 255 18.55 7.42 17.01
N SER A 256 17.81 8.40 17.52
CA SER A 256 18.30 9.40 18.49
C SER A 256 18.56 8.84 19.91
N ARG A 257 18.52 7.51 20.11
CA ARG A 257 18.74 6.80 21.39
C ARG A 257 17.82 7.25 22.54
N HIS A 258 16.67 7.86 22.25
CA HIS A 258 15.67 8.32 23.22
C HIS A 258 14.72 7.18 23.63
N TYR A 259 15.25 6.08 24.17
CA TYR A 259 14.49 4.85 24.38
C TYR A 259 13.38 4.94 25.45
N ASP A 260 13.50 5.80 26.47
CA ASP A 260 12.41 6.11 27.40
C ASP A 260 11.27 6.89 26.72
N ALA A 261 11.59 7.80 25.79
CA ALA A 261 10.58 8.47 24.97
C ALA A 261 9.81 7.43 24.15
N VAL A 262 10.50 6.49 23.50
CA VAL A 262 9.90 5.34 22.81
C VAL A 262 8.99 4.51 23.75
N ARG A 263 9.42 4.30 25.00
CA ARG A 263 8.63 3.58 26.02
C ARG A 263 7.38 4.35 26.47
N ARG A 264 7.48 5.68 26.62
CA ARG A 264 6.35 6.57 26.93
C ARG A 264 5.35 6.63 25.78
N ILE A 265 5.83 6.81 24.54
CA ILE A 265 5.04 6.76 23.29
C ILE A 265 4.28 5.43 23.22
N PHE A 266 4.96 4.29 23.36
CA PHE A 266 4.33 2.97 23.27
C PHE A 266 3.26 2.73 24.35
N ARG A 267 3.50 3.15 25.61
CA ARG A 267 2.51 3.03 26.68
C ARG A 267 1.26 3.86 26.38
N GLN A 268 1.42 5.11 25.93
CA GLN A 268 0.30 5.99 25.60
C GLN A 268 -0.45 5.51 24.34
N ALA A 269 0.26 4.93 23.38
CA ALA A 269 -0.32 4.30 22.20
C ALA A 269 -1.18 3.08 22.58
N LEU A 270 -0.70 2.17 23.42
CA LEU A 270 -1.48 1.05 23.96
C LEU A 270 -2.73 1.51 24.72
N GLN A 271 -2.60 2.53 25.58
CA GLN A 271 -3.74 3.10 26.31
C GLN A 271 -4.77 3.73 25.36
N PHE A 272 -4.33 4.48 24.36
CA PHE A 272 -5.21 5.08 23.35
C PHE A 272 -5.90 4.01 22.49
N GLY A 273 -5.17 2.99 22.03
CA GLY A 273 -5.73 1.86 21.29
C GLY A 273 -6.77 1.08 22.10
N GLY A 274 -6.49 0.79 23.37
CA GLY A 274 -7.44 0.12 24.27
C GLY A 274 -8.72 0.94 24.50
N VAL A 275 -8.60 2.23 24.81
CA VAL A 275 -9.76 3.12 25.00
C VAL A 275 -10.56 3.27 23.70
N LEU A 276 -9.90 3.44 22.55
CA LEU A 276 -10.54 3.58 21.25
C LEU A 276 -11.27 2.30 20.82
N GLY A 277 -10.66 1.12 21.04
CA GLY A 277 -11.27 -0.18 20.78
C GLY A 277 -12.48 -0.45 21.68
N ILE A 278 -12.36 -0.19 22.99
CA ILE A 278 -13.49 -0.32 23.93
C ILE A 278 -14.63 0.63 23.54
N ALA A 279 -14.34 1.90 23.26
CA ALA A 279 -15.34 2.88 22.89
C ALA A 279 -16.06 2.52 21.58
N ALA A 280 -15.33 2.18 20.53
CA ALA A 280 -15.91 1.81 19.24
C ALA A 280 -16.65 0.46 19.29
N GLY A 281 -16.12 -0.53 20.04
CA GLY A 281 -16.79 -1.79 20.30
C GLY A 281 -18.12 -1.60 21.04
N ALA A 282 -18.14 -0.75 22.07
CA ALA A 282 -19.36 -0.40 22.80
C ALA A 282 -20.38 0.34 21.91
N ILE A 283 -19.93 1.34 21.14
CA ILE A 283 -20.79 2.07 20.18
C ILE A 283 -21.42 1.10 19.18
N LEU A 284 -20.62 0.22 18.56
CA LEU A 284 -21.10 -0.75 17.57
C LEU A 284 -22.05 -1.79 18.19
N TYR A 285 -21.78 -2.27 19.41
CA TYR A 285 -22.63 -3.23 20.14
C TYR A 285 -24.00 -2.64 20.50
N LEU A 286 -24.02 -1.38 20.97
CA LEU A 286 -25.23 -0.68 21.38
C LEU A 286 -26.07 -0.25 20.17
N LEU A 287 -25.43 0.29 19.12
CA LEU A 287 -26.11 0.71 17.89
C LEU A 287 -26.52 -0.47 16.98
N ALA A 288 -26.08 -1.70 17.26
CA ALA A 288 -26.40 -2.89 16.45
C ALA A 288 -27.89 -3.03 16.08
N GLY A 289 -28.79 -2.67 16.99
CA GLY A 289 -30.24 -2.67 16.73
C GLY A 289 -30.69 -1.67 15.67
N VAL A 290 -30.11 -0.46 15.68
CA VAL A 290 -30.40 0.61 14.69
C VAL A 290 -29.71 0.31 13.35
N LEU A 291 -28.46 -0.15 13.42
CA LEU A 291 -27.61 -0.42 12.26
C LEU A 291 -28.09 -1.64 11.44
N SER A 292 -28.88 -2.54 12.02
CA SER A 292 -29.45 -3.73 11.36
C SER A 292 -30.47 -3.49 10.24
N GLN A 293 -30.91 -2.24 10.02
CA GLN A 293 -32.05 -1.91 9.13
C GLN A 293 -33.37 -2.61 9.49
N GLY A 294 -33.49 -3.15 10.70
CA GLY A 294 -34.66 -3.89 11.17
C GLY A 294 -34.62 -5.40 10.91
N ASP A 295 -33.52 -5.96 10.37
CA ASP A 295 -33.33 -7.41 10.33
C ASP A 295 -32.81 -7.91 11.69
N PRO A 296 -33.60 -8.69 12.47
CA PRO A 296 -33.18 -9.17 13.79
C PRO A 296 -31.97 -10.12 13.72
N ASN A 297 -31.71 -10.77 12.58
CA ASN A 297 -30.58 -11.68 12.40
C ASN A 297 -29.24 -10.93 12.29
N VAL A 298 -29.25 -9.70 11.76
CA VAL A 298 -28.04 -8.86 11.60
C VAL A 298 -27.54 -8.33 12.95
N VAL A 299 -28.45 -8.14 13.93
CA VAL A 299 -28.11 -7.63 15.27
C VAL A 299 -27.04 -8.47 16.00
N PRO A 300 -27.16 -9.80 16.17
CA PRO A 300 -26.12 -10.61 16.81
C PRO A 300 -24.80 -10.65 16.01
N VAL A 301 -24.86 -10.56 14.67
CA VAL A 301 -23.66 -10.52 13.82
C VAL A 301 -22.86 -9.24 14.05
N ILE A 302 -23.51 -8.07 14.10
CA ILE A 302 -22.85 -6.80 14.46
C ILE A 302 -22.24 -6.88 15.88
N ARG A 303 -22.95 -7.50 16.84
CA ARG A 303 -22.47 -7.67 18.22
C ARG A 303 -21.28 -8.63 18.36
N SER A 304 -21.19 -9.68 17.55
CA SER A 304 -20.01 -10.56 17.53
C SER A 304 -18.78 -9.86 16.93
N LEU A 305 -18.97 -9.04 15.89
CA LEU A 305 -17.92 -8.24 15.26
C LEU A 305 -17.41 -7.12 16.18
N SER A 306 -18.27 -6.53 17.00
CA SER A 306 -17.86 -5.47 17.93
C SER A 306 -16.95 -5.96 19.05
N ALA A 307 -16.97 -7.26 19.41
CA ALA A 307 -15.99 -7.86 20.31
C ALA A 307 -14.56 -7.82 19.72
N ALA A 308 -14.41 -8.14 18.44
CA ALA A 308 -13.11 -8.06 17.74
C ALA A 308 -12.55 -6.63 17.71
N LEU A 309 -13.44 -5.64 17.57
CA LEU A 309 -13.09 -4.21 17.52
C LEU A 309 -12.45 -3.70 18.82
N VAL A 310 -12.67 -4.37 19.96
CA VAL A 310 -12.01 -4.06 21.25
C VAL A 310 -10.50 -4.37 21.20
N LEU A 311 -10.09 -5.42 20.48
CA LEU A 311 -8.70 -5.89 20.44
C LEU A 311 -7.88 -5.28 19.30
N ILE A 312 -8.47 -5.07 18.13
CA ILE A 312 -7.71 -4.80 16.89
C ILE A 312 -6.94 -3.46 16.90
N PRO A 313 -7.42 -2.36 17.51
CA PRO A 313 -6.62 -1.14 17.64
C PRO A 313 -5.37 -1.37 18.51
N THR A 314 -5.51 -2.11 19.61
CA THR A 314 -4.37 -2.51 20.48
C THR A 314 -3.37 -3.41 19.74
N LEU A 315 -3.87 -4.38 18.95
CA LEU A 315 -3.06 -5.20 18.05
C LEU A 315 -2.30 -4.36 17.01
N SER A 316 -2.96 -3.33 16.46
CA SER A 316 -2.34 -2.41 15.50
C SER A 316 -1.21 -1.59 16.13
N MET A 317 -1.38 -1.13 17.38
CA MET A 317 -0.30 -0.49 18.13
C MET A 317 0.87 -1.45 18.42
N LEU A 318 0.59 -2.71 18.76
CA LEU A 318 1.65 -3.71 18.94
C LEU A 318 2.43 -3.96 17.63
N ARG A 319 1.75 -3.96 16.48
CA ARG A 319 2.39 -4.07 15.16
C ARG A 319 3.27 -2.85 14.87
N GLY A 320 2.74 -1.63 15.00
CA GLY A 320 3.50 -0.40 14.80
C GLY A 320 4.76 -0.33 15.66
N TYR A 321 4.67 -0.75 16.93
CA TYR A 321 5.82 -0.81 17.84
C TYR A 321 6.92 -1.77 17.35
N VAL A 322 6.58 -3.00 16.96
CA VAL A 322 7.61 -3.95 16.47
C VAL A 322 8.13 -3.58 15.07
N GLN A 323 7.32 -2.91 14.25
CA GLN A 323 7.72 -2.42 12.92
C GLN A 323 8.71 -1.26 13.00
N GLY A 324 8.55 -0.34 13.96
CA GLY A 324 9.52 0.73 14.21
C GLY A 324 10.88 0.27 14.76
N PHE A 325 10.96 -0.96 15.26
CA PHE A 325 12.22 -1.66 15.61
C PHE A 325 12.67 -2.65 14.51
N GLU A 326 12.18 -2.49 13.27
CA GLU A 326 12.48 -3.34 12.10
C GLU A 326 12.16 -4.84 12.26
N PHE A 327 11.43 -5.24 13.31
CA PHE A 327 11.02 -6.63 13.55
C PHE A 327 9.82 -7.02 12.66
N MET A 328 9.92 -6.72 11.36
CA MET A 328 8.90 -6.94 10.34
C MET A 328 8.42 -8.39 10.27
N GLY A 329 9.33 -9.36 10.42
CA GLY A 329 8.99 -10.78 10.50
C GLY A 329 8.12 -11.17 11.70
N LEU A 330 8.22 -10.45 12.84
CA LEU A 330 7.34 -10.65 13.99
C LEU A 330 5.95 -10.04 13.74
N SER A 331 5.87 -8.90 13.05
CA SER A 331 4.60 -8.32 12.58
C SER A 331 3.90 -9.27 11.60
N ALA A 332 4.63 -9.74 10.58
CA ALA A 332 4.14 -10.69 9.57
C ALA A 332 3.66 -12.01 10.18
N LEU A 333 4.42 -12.59 11.13
CA LEU A 333 4.00 -13.79 11.86
C LEU A 333 2.69 -13.55 12.65
N SER A 334 2.54 -12.39 13.30
CA SER A 334 1.30 -12.05 14.00
C SER A 334 0.09 -11.93 13.07
N GLN A 335 0.29 -11.49 11.82
CA GLN A 335 -0.75 -11.36 10.80
C GLN A 335 -1.14 -12.71 10.20
N PHE A 336 -0.16 -13.60 9.99
CA PHE A 336 -0.41 -14.97 9.57
C PHE A 336 -1.14 -15.77 10.65
N VAL A 337 -0.68 -15.72 11.91
CA VAL A 337 -1.31 -16.43 13.04
C VAL A 337 -2.70 -15.86 13.35
N GLU A 338 -2.91 -14.54 13.26
CA GLU A 338 -4.25 -13.95 13.34
C GLU A 338 -5.19 -14.57 12.31
N GLN A 339 -4.78 -14.63 11.05
CA GLN A 339 -5.64 -15.14 9.98
C GLN A 339 -5.85 -16.66 10.09
N LEU A 340 -4.84 -17.41 10.51
CA LEU A 340 -4.92 -18.86 10.72
C LEU A 340 -5.91 -19.20 11.83
N ILE A 341 -5.82 -18.56 13.00
CA ILE A 341 -6.75 -18.80 14.11
C ILE A 341 -8.16 -18.28 13.79
N ARG A 342 -8.28 -17.16 13.07
CA ARG A 342 -9.56 -16.65 12.56
C ARG A 342 -10.25 -17.68 11.65
N VAL A 343 -9.53 -18.29 10.71
CA VAL A 343 -10.11 -19.31 9.82
C VAL A 343 -10.36 -20.63 10.55
N ALA A 344 -9.46 -21.07 11.42
CA ALA A 344 -9.64 -22.29 12.20
C ALA A 344 -10.86 -22.23 13.12
N TYR A 345 -11.06 -21.12 13.85
CA TYR A 345 -12.25 -20.93 14.70
C TYR A 345 -13.53 -20.85 13.86
N MET A 346 -13.53 -20.06 12.79
CA MET A 346 -14.68 -19.91 11.89
C MET A 346 -15.15 -21.26 11.32
N LEU A 347 -14.23 -22.06 10.78
CA LEU A 347 -14.56 -23.36 10.22
C LEU A 347 -14.91 -24.39 11.30
N GLY A 348 -14.21 -24.39 12.44
CA GLY A 348 -14.47 -25.29 13.57
C GLY A 348 -15.85 -25.06 14.19
N MET A 349 -16.24 -23.81 14.44
CA MET A 349 -17.57 -23.48 14.96
C MET A 349 -18.67 -23.71 13.93
N THR A 350 -18.44 -23.41 12.65
CA THR A 350 -19.41 -23.72 11.58
C THR A 350 -19.64 -25.23 11.48
N TYR A 351 -18.58 -26.05 11.54
CA TYR A 351 -18.68 -27.50 11.57
C TYR A 351 -19.46 -27.99 12.81
N TRP A 352 -19.10 -27.50 13.99
CA TRP A 352 -19.72 -27.88 15.26
C TRP A 352 -21.22 -27.54 15.29
N ILE A 353 -21.62 -26.36 14.80
CA ILE A 353 -23.04 -25.95 14.72
C ILE A 353 -23.77 -26.72 13.62
N MET A 354 -23.32 -26.63 12.36
CA MET A 354 -24.07 -27.14 11.20
C MET A 354 -24.09 -28.67 11.11
N VAL A 355 -22.97 -29.33 11.43
CA VAL A 355 -22.78 -30.78 11.25
C VAL A 355 -22.87 -31.52 12.58
N GLY A 356 -22.29 -30.97 13.66
CA GLY A 356 -22.30 -31.60 14.98
C GLY A 356 -23.66 -31.49 15.68
N HIS A 357 -24.20 -30.28 15.78
CA HIS A 357 -25.39 -29.98 16.61
C HIS A 357 -26.67 -29.68 15.82
N HIS A 358 -26.62 -29.65 14.48
CA HIS A 358 -27.77 -29.32 13.61
C HIS A 358 -28.42 -27.96 13.96
N GLY A 359 -27.60 -26.99 14.40
CA GLY A 359 -28.02 -25.62 14.72
C GLY A 359 -28.29 -24.76 13.48
N THR A 360 -28.62 -23.48 13.67
CA THR A 360 -29.01 -22.64 12.54
C THR A 360 -27.82 -22.05 11.78
N TRP A 361 -28.02 -21.78 10.49
CA TRP A 361 -27.06 -21.04 9.67
C TRP A 361 -26.83 -19.61 10.18
N VAL A 362 -27.77 -19.03 10.94
CA VAL A 362 -27.64 -17.72 11.60
C VAL A 362 -26.59 -17.82 12.72
N ASP A 363 -26.73 -18.80 13.62
CA ASP A 363 -25.78 -19.04 14.72
C ASP A 363 -24.37 -19.32 14.17
N ALA A 364 -24.29 -20.17 13.15
CA ALA A 364 -23.03 -20.46 12.45
C ALA A 364 -22.41 -19.19 11.83
N THR A 365 -23.22 -18.26 11.32
CA THR A 365 -22.74 -16.97 10.78
C THR A 365 -22.26 -16.03 11.90
N VAL A 366 -22.95 -15.98 13.04
CA VAL A 366 -22.57 -15.18 14.22
C VAL A 366 -21.23 -15.63 14.81
N GLU A 367 -21.02 -16.94 14.98
CA GLU A 367 -19.73 -17.49 15.43
C GLU A 367 -18.63 -17.32 14.37
N SER A 368 -18.98 -17.44 13.09
CA SER A 368 -18.04 -17.17 11.98
C SER A 368 -17.53 -15.73 12.00
N THR A 369 -18.36 -14.77 12.39
CA THR A 369 -17.93 -13.37 12.56
C THR A 369 -17.22 -13.11 13.89
N LEU A 370 -17.58 -13.82 14.98
CA LEU A 370 -16.84 -13.79 16.24
C LEU A 370 -15.38 -14.25 16.09
N ALA A 371 -15.09 -15.10 15.11
CA ALA A 371 -13.74 -15.58 14.80
C ALA A 371 -12.69 -14.46 14.61
N ALA A 372 -13.10 -13.24 14.23
CA ALA A 372 -12.21 -12.08 14.15
C ALA A 372 -11.61 -11.68 15.52
N PHE A 373 -12.34 -11.89 16.63
CA PHE A 373 -11.85 -11.69 17.99
C PHE A 373 -10.74 -12.68 18.34
N TRP A 374 -10.95 -13.97 18.08
CA TRP A 374 -9.97 -15.02 18.34
C TRP A 374 -8.70 -14.87 17.51
N GLY A 375 -8.82 -14.48 16.23
CA GLY A 375 -7.68 -14.11 15.41
C GLY A 375 -6.91 -12.92 15.99
N ALA A 376 -7.60 -11.84 16.37
CA ALA A 376 -6.95 -10.67 16.95
C ALA A 376 -6.23 -11.00 18.27
N LEU A 377 -6.86 -11.80 19.15
CA LEU A 377 -6.27 -12.28 20.40
C LEU A 377 -4.99 -13.11 20.16
N ALA A 378 -5.02 -14.03 19.19
CA ALA A 378 -3.84 -14.81 18.81
C ALA A 378 -2.70 -13.93 18.26
N GLY A 379 -3.03 -12.93 17.44
CA GLY A 379 -2.08 -11.91 16.98
C GLY A 379 -1.43 -11.14 18.12
N ILE A 380 -2.21 -10.73 19.13
CA ILE A 380 -1.70 -10.06 20.34
C ILE A 380 -0.75 -10.99 21.11
N ILE A 381 -1.14 -12.25 21.33
CA ILE A 381 -0.31 -13.24 22.04
C ILE A 381 1.05 -13.42 21.36
N VAL A 382 1.08 -13.56 20.03
CA VAL A 382 2.34 -13.67 19.25
C VAL A 382 3.25 -12.44 19.46
N LEU A 383 2.69 -11.23 19.41
CA LEU A 383 3.48 -9.99 19.58
C LEU A 383 3.98 -9.82 21.02
N VAL A 384 3.13 -10.06 22.02
CA VAL A 384 3.50 -9.96 23.44
C VAL A 384 4.58 -10.99 23.79
N PHE A 385 4.43 -12.24 23.33
CA PHE A 385 5.46 -13.28 23.51
C PHE A 385 6.76 -12.94 22.76
N GLY A 386 6.67 -12.41 21.53
CA GLY A 386 7.84 -11.98 20.76
C GLY A 386 8.60 -10.82 21.39
N ILE A 387 7.89 -9.84 21.96
CA ILE A 387 8.48 -8.73 22.73
C ILE A 387 9.13 -9.27 24.02
N TRP A 388 8.45 -10.15 24.76
CA TRP A 388 8.96 -10.74 25.99
C TRP A 388 10.22 -11.61 25.76
N LYS A 389 10.25 -12.42 24.69
CA LYS A 389 11.45 -13.18 24.29
C LYS A 389 12.63 -12.26 23.93
N ARG A 390 12.35 -11.04 23.46
CA ARG A 390 13.33 -9.98 23.13
C ARG A 390 13.61 -9.02 24.30
N ARG A 391 13.20 -9.33 25.55
CA ARG A 391 13.40 -8.45 26.72
C ARG A 391 14.85 -8.02 26.98
N LYS A 392 15.84 -8.84 26.58
CA LYS A 392 17.27 -8.53 26.66
C LYS A 392 17.62 -7.33 25.76
N PHE A 393 17.36 -7.43 24.45
CA PHE A 393 17.48 -6.33 23.49
C PHE A 393 16.80 -5.05 23.98
N PHE A 394 15.57 -5.13 24.48
CA PHE A 394 14.88 -3.93 24.99
C PHE A 394 15.54 -3.36 26.25
N ALA A 395 16.10 -4.18 27.14
CA ALA A 395 16.86 -3.70 28.31
C ALA A 395 18.21 -3.08 27.91
N GLU A 396 18.93 -3.69 26.97
CA GLU A 396 20.17 -3.15 26.38
C GLU A 396 19.93 -1.79 25.74
N LYS A 397 18.83 -1.63 24.98
CA LYS A 397 18.41 -0.33 24.46
C LYS A 397 18.08 0.68 25.58
N MET A 398 17.37 0.29 26.65
CA MET A 398 17.14 1.20 27.79
C MET A 398 18.43 1.61 28.52
N ALA A 399 19.47 0.75 28.54
CA ALA A 399 20.76 1.08 29.14
C ALA A 399 21.52 2.15 28.33
N MET A 400 21.31 2.22 27.02
CA MET A 400 21.87 3.24 26.11
C MET A 400 20.97 4.48 25.97
N ASN A 401 20.06 4.75 26.93
CA ASN A 401 19.09 5.82 26.82
C ASN A 401 19.69 7.21 27.05
N ILE A 402 19.56 8.09 26.05
CA ILE A 402 19.78 9.54 26.19
C ILE A 402 18.47 10.20 26.69
N PRO A 403 18.50 11.16 27.64
CA PRO A 403 17.32 11.93 28.02
C PRO A 403 16.78 12.75 26.84
N ALA A 404 15.53 12.52 26.47
CA ALA A 404 14.85 13.33 25.46
C ALA A 404 14.46 14.71 25.99
N PRO A 405 14.41 15.76 25.13
CA PRO A 405 13.70 17.01 25.44
C PRO A 405 12.27 16.71 25.90
N ASP A 406 11.70 17.55 26.76
CA ASP A 406 10.37 17.26 27.29
C ASP A 406 9.27 17.50 26.24
N PHE A 407 8.38 16.52 26.08
CA PHE A 407 7.36 16.52 25.04
C PHE A 407 6.13 15.71 25.46
N ASN A 408 4.98 16.03 24.85
CA ASN A 408 3.72 15.34 25.10
C ASN A 408 3.47 14.25 24.03
N PRO A 409 3.68 12.94 24.31
CA PRO A 409 3.60 11.90 23.29
C PRO A 409 2.18 11.74 22.74
N ARG A 410 1.17 11.95 23.58
CA ARG A 410 -0.25 11.95 23.21
C ARG A 410 -0.56 13.07 22.21
N GLU A 411 0.05 14.25 22.37
CA GLU A 411 -0.18 15.34 21.42
C GLU A 411 0.46 15.04 20.05
N ILE A 412 1.71 14.57 20.02
CA ILE A 412 2.38 14.20 18.77
C ILE A 412 1.61 13.07 18.06
N MET A 413 1.19 12.04 18.79
CA MET A 413 0.41 10.94 18.24
C MET A 413 -0.95 11.40 17.68
N ILE A 414 -1.68 12.28 18.40
CA ILE A 414 -2.95 12.85 17.91
C ILE A 414 -2.72 13.76 16.69
N ARG A 415 -1.65 14.55 16.68
CA ARG A 415 -1.27 15.44 15.56
C ARG A 415 -0.98 14.62 14.30
N MET A 416 -0.20 13.54 14.41
CA MET A 416 0.12 12.64 13.30
C MET A 416 -1.07 11.76 12.87
N ALA A 417 -1.94 11.33 13.79
CA ALA A 417 -3.19 10.64 13.46
C ALA A 417 -4.15 11.55 12.67
N ARG A 418 -4.29 12.82 13.08
CA ARG A 418 -5.06 13.84 12.34
C ARG A 418 -4.48 14.10 10.94
N GLN A 419 -3.15 14.12 10.78
CA GLN A 419 -2.50 14.22 9.47
C GLN A 419 -2.76 12.99 8.59
N SER A 420 -2.90 11.80 9.18
CA SER A 420 -3.18 10.56 8.44
C SER A 420 -4.65 10.46 7.99
N LEU A 421 -5.58 11.05 8.75
CA LEU A 421 -7.03 10.90 8.56
C LEU A 421 -7.54 11.16 7.11
N PRO A 422 -7.05 12.14 6.33
CA PRO A 422 -7.46 12.34 4.93
C PRO A 422 -7.04 11.18 4.01
N VAL A 423 -5.84 10.62 4.19
CA VAL A 423 -5.35 9.44 3.44
C VAL A 423 -6.30 8.27 3.67
N ILE A 424 -6.62 8.04 4.95
CA ILE A 424 -7.42 6.91 5.39
C ILE A 424 -8.85 7.07 4.89
N PHE A 425 -9.47 8.24 5.05
CA PHE A 425 -10.80 8.53 4.53
C PHE A 425 -10.89 8.33 3.01
N ALA A 426 -9.86 8.72 2.26
CA ALA A 426 -9.79 8.44 0.82
C ALA A 426 -9.64 6.93 0.54
N GLY A 427 -8.80 6.21 1.29
CA GLY A 427 -8.66 4.75 1.23
C GLY A 427 -9.95 4.00 1.61
N SER A 428 -10.82 4.60 2.42
CA SER A 428 -12.13 4.06 2.81
C SER A 428 -13.12 3.94 1.66
N ALA A 429 -12.86 4.54 0.49
CA ALA A 429 -13.84 4.69 -0.59
C ALA A 429 -14.64 3.41 -0.88
N ILE A 430 -13.95 2.27 -0.95
CA ILE A 430 -14.56 0.96 -1.20
C ILE A 430 -15.50 0.55 -0.06
N ALA A 431 -15.08 0.70 1.20
CA ALA A 431 -15.89 0.35 2.38
C ALA A 431 -17.10 1.28 2.55
N ILE A 432 -16.94 2.59 2.31
CA ILE A 432 -18.04 3.55 2.37
C ILE A 432 -19.08 3.26 1.28
N VAL A 433 -18.62 2.95 0.06
CA VAL A 433 -19.50 2.60 -1.07
C VAL A 433 -20.24 1.29 -0.83
N GLN A 434 -19.57 0.27 -0.26
CA GLN A 434 -20.21 -0.98 0.15
C GLN A 434 -21.29 -0.78 1.24
N VAL A 435 -21.04 0.13 2.19
CA VAL A 435 -22.05 0.53 3.19
C VAL A 435 -23.21 1.30 2.55
N ILE A 436 -22.96 2.19 1.57
CA ILE A 436 -24.02 2.84 0.78
C ILE A 436 -24.85 1.78 0.04
N ASP A 437 -24.21 0.79 -0.57
CA ASP A 437 -24.90 -0.31 -1.25
C ASP A 437 -25.83 -1.05 -0.29
N GLN A 438 -25.35 -1.40 0.90
CA GLN A 438 -26.13 -2.08 1.93
C GLN A 438 -27.34 -1.26 2.39
N TYR A 439 -27.18 0.03 2.68
CA TYR A 439 -28.27 0.86 3.20
C TYR A 439 -29.27 1.31 2.12
N THR A 440 -28.90 1.32 0.84
CA THR A 440 -29.79 1.77 -0.24
C THR A 440 -30.43 0.61 -1.03
N PHE A 441 -29.73 -0.49 -1.28
CA PHE A 441 -30.22 -1.58 -2.14
C PHE A 441 -31.55 -2.17 -1.65
N PHE A 442 -31.64 -2.54 -0.37
CA PHE A 442 -32.88 -3.11 0.19
C PHE A 442 -34.04 -2.11 0.19
N HIS A 443 -33.77 -0.81 0.38
CA HIS A 443 -34.80 0.24 0.33
C HIS A 443 -35.30 0.47 -1.10
N ILE A 444 -34.42 0.56 -2.09
CA ILE A 444 -34.79 0.75 -3.51
C ILE A 444 -35.58 -0.46 -4.01
N MET A 445 -35.05 -1.68 -3.82
CA MET A 445 -35.72 -2.90 -4.28
C MET A 445 -37.10 -3.10 -3.65
N LYS A 446 -37.27 -2.75 -2.36
CA LYS A 446 -38.57 -2.85 -1.66
C LYS A 446 -39.57 -1.78 -2.09
N ALA A 447 -39.10 -0.60 -2.55
CA ALA A 447 -39.95 0.50 -3.00
C ALA A 447 -40.39 0.36 -4.47
N PHE A 448 -39.55 -0.22 -5.32
CA PHE A 448 -39.74 -0.21 -6.79
C PHE A 448 -39.83 -1.60 -7.44
N THR A 449 -39.78 -2.70 -6.68
CA THR A 449 -39.81 -4.06 -7.25
C THR A 449 -40.63 -5.03 -6.37
N SER A 450 -41.35 -5.95 -7.00
CA SER A 450 -42.11 -7.03 -6.34
C SER A 450 -41.23 -8.20 -5.86
N ALA A 451 -39.94 -7.97 -5.62
CA ALA A 451 -38.98 -9.01 -5.24
C ALA A 451 -39.24 -9.51 -3.81
N THR A 452 -39.13 -10.82 -3.59
CA THR A 452 -39.22 -11.38 -2.22
C THR A 452 -37.97 -11.01 -1.43
N HIS A 453 -38.08 -10.94 -0.10
CA HIS A 453 -36.92 -10.67 0.77
C HIS A 453 -35.78 -11.68 0.55
N ASN A 454 -36.09 -12.95 0.31
CA ASN A 454 -35.10 -13.99 0.01
C ASN A 454 -34.39 -13.73 -1.34
N THR A 455 -35.12 -13.25 -2.35
CA THR A 455 -34.55 -12.84 -3.65
C THR A 455 -33.60 -11.65 -3.48
N MET A 456 -34.00 -10.66 -2.66
CA MET A 456 -33.17 -9.51 -2.34
C MET A 456 -31.90 -9.92 -1.55
N GLN A 457 -32.02 -10.84 -0.58
CA GLN A 457 -30.85 -11.40 0.13
C GLN A 457 -29.91 -12.13 -0.83
N ALA A 458 -30.43 -12.92 -1.78
CA ALA A 458 -29.61 -13.62 -2.77
C ALA A 458 -28.85 -12.67 -3.68
N MET A 459 -29.52 -11.66 -4.24
CA MET A 459 -28.87 -10.60 -5.04
C MET A 459 -27.82 -9.85 -4.23
N PHE A 460 -28.12 -9.48 -2.97
CA PHE A 460 -27.17 -8.81 -2.10
C PHE A 460 -25.95 -9.69 -1.81
N ALA A 461 -26.14 -10.98 -1.49
CA ALA A 461 -25.05 -11.94 -1.33
C ALA A 461 -24.15 -12.00 -2.57
N GLN A 462 -24.76 -12.11 -3.76
CA GLN A 462 -24.05 -12.24 -5.03
C GLN A 462 -23.10 -11.08 -5.30
N PHE A 463 -23.52 -9.82 -5.13
CA PHE A 463 -22.66 -8.67 -5.39
C PHE A 463 -21.81 -8.27 -4.17
N ALA A 464 -22.40 -8.21 -2.97
CA ALA A 464 -21.78 -7.64 -1.77
C ALA A 464 -20.85 -8.61 -1.03
N PHE A 465 -21.06 -9.93 -1.15
CA PHE A 465 -20.16 -10.95 -0.61
C PHE A 465 -19.46 -11.74 -1.70
N ASN A 466 -20.20 -12.49 -2.52
CA ASN A 466 -19.67 -13.55 -3.37
C ASN A 466 -18.69 -12.98 -4.41
N SER A 467 -19.14 -11.99 -5.17
CA SER A 467 -18.31 -11.33 -6.18
C SER A 467 -17.25 -10.42 -5.55
N ASN A 468 -17.61 -9.66 -4.50
CA ASN A 468 -16.70 -8.79 -3.75
C ASN A 468 -15.46 -9.54 -3.22
N LYS A 469 -15.63 -10.76 -2.68
CA LYS A 469 -14.51 -11.60 -2.18
C LYS A 469 -13.50 -11.93 -3.28
N LEU A 470 -13.97 -12.24 -4.50
CA LEU A 470 -13.12 -12.55 -5.65
C LEU A 470 -12.50 -11.29 -6.26
N VAL A 471 -13.29 -10.22 -6.43
CA VAL A 471 -12.82 -8.91 -6.90
C VAL A 471 -11.71 -8.35 -6.01
N MET A 472 -11.84 -8.47 -4.69
CA MET A 472 -10.83 -7.98 -3.75
C MET A 472 -9.49 -8.72 -3.84
N LEU A 473 -9.44 -9.97 -4.33
CA LEU A 473 -8.16 -10.62 -4.63
C LEU A 473 -7.43 -9.87 -5.75
N VAL A 474 -8.13 -9.59 -6.86
CA VAL A 474 -7.58 -8.87 -8.02
C VAL A 474 -7.23 -7.42 -7.68
N VAL A 475 -8.12 -6.69 -7.00
CA VAL A 475 -7.84 -5.32 -6.51
C VAL A 475 -6.64 -5.29 -5.56
N SER A 476 -6.40 -6.35 -4.78
CA SER A 476 -5.23 -6.41 -3.88
C SER A 476 -3.88 -6.47 -4.61
N LEU A 477 -3.86 -6.85 -5.90
CA LEU A 477 -2.68 -6.75 -6.76
C LEU A 477 -2.39 -5.28 -7.09
N ALA A 478 -3.41 -4.53 -7.54
CA ALA A 478 -3.28 -3.08 -7.78
C ALA A 478 -2.83 -2.31 -6.54
N VAL A 479 -3.28 -2.70 -5.34
CA VAL A 479 -2.78 -2.10 -4.09
C VAL A 479 -1.29 -2.38 -3.88
N GLY A 480 -0.82 -3.62 -4.10
CA GLY A 480 0.62 -3.94 -4.00
C GLY A 480 1.47 -3.19 -5.04
N MET A 481 0.93 -2.93 -6.22
CA MET A 481 1.60 -2.11 -7.24
C MET A 481 1.61 -0.62 -6.87
N ALA A 482 0.51 -0.11 -6.29
CA ALA A 482 0.42 1.23 -5.74
C ALA A 482 1.43 1.46 -4.60
N GLU A 483 1.65 0.46 -3.75
CA GLU A 483 2.69 0.44 -2.72
C GLU A 483 4.11 0.58 -3.32
N THR A 484 4.38 -0.03 -4.50
CA THR A 484 5.69 0.13 -5.18
C THR A 484 5.89 1.49 -5.86
N ALA A 485 4.81 2.12 -6.35
CA ALA A 485 4.89 3.44 -6.99
C ALA A 485 5.14 4.57 -5.97
N LEU A 486 4.64 4.43 -4.74
CA LEU A 486 4.66 5.48 -3.71
C LEU A 486 6.10 5.99 -3.37
N PRO A 487 7.12 5.14 -3.13
CA PRO A 487 8.49 5.61 -2.90
C PRO A 487 9.13 6.28 -4.12
N MET A 488 8.78 5.84 -5.34
CA MET A 488 9.31 6.42 -6.58
C MET A 488 8.78 7.84 -6.78
N LEU A 489 7.48 8.06 -6.58
CA LEU A 489 6.88 9.39 -6.69
C LEU A 489 7.32 10.33 -5.55
N ALA A 490 7.54 9.82 -4.34
CA ALA A 490 8.08 10.61 -3.24
C ALA A 490 9.47 11.18 -3.58
N ARG A 491 10.39 10.33 -4.05
CA ARG A 491 11.74 10.74 -4.49
C ARG A 491 11.70 11.68 -5.70
N ALA A 492 10.88 11.39 -6.71
CA ALA A 492 10.73 12.26 -7.88
C ALA A 492 10.21 13.66 -7.48
N LYS A 493 9.33 13.73 -6.47
CA LYS A 493 8.86 14.99 -5.89
C LYS A 493 9.94 15.76 -5.11
N GLU A 494 10.81 15.07 -4.39
CA GLU A 494 11.94 15.69 -3.67
C GLU A 494 12.97 16.29 -4.64
N ILE A 495 13.18 15.65 -5.79
CA ILE A 495 14.00 16.19 -6.91
C ILE A 495 13.31 17.39 -7.59
N GLY A 496 11.98 17.43 -7.58
CA GLY A 496 11.18 18.57 -8.05
C GLY A 496 10.95 18.64 -9.57
N ASP A 497 11.57 17.74 -10.34
CA ASP A 497 11.37 17.66 -11.79
C ASP A 497 9.97 17.14 -12.14
N ARG A 498 9.20 17.96 -12.85
CA ARG A 498 7.85 17.64 -13.31
C ARG A 498 7.82 16.58 -14.39
N GLU A 499 8.85 16.49 -15.24
CA GLU A 499 8.91 15.51 -16.33
C GLU A 499 9.16 14.10 -15.78
N ASN A 500 10.15 13.94 -14.89
CA ASN A 500 10.34 12.69 -14.14
C ASN A 500 9.07 12.30 -13.36
N ILE A 501 8.42 13.21 -12.63
CA ILE A 501 7.13 12.92 -11.96
C ILE A 501 6.07 12.45 -12.97
N GLY A 502 5.95 13.12 -14.13
CA GLY A 502 5.05 12.72 -15.21
C GLY A 502 5.33 11.30 -15.72
N ASN A 503 6.59 10.96 -15.91
CA ASN A 503 7.06 9.63 -16.32
C ASN A 503 6.79 8.56 -15.25
N GLN A 504 6.98 8.86 -13.96
CA GLN A 504 6.62 7.92 -12.87
C GLN A 504 5.11 7.70 -12.79
N ILE A 505 4.29 8.74 -13.02
CA ILE A 505 2.83 8.61 -13.09
C ILE A 505 2.41 7.76 -14.31
N GLN A 506 3.04 7.99 -15.48
CA GLN A 506 2.81 7.18 -16.68
C GLN A 506 3.16 5.70 -16.43
N PHE A 507 4.30 5.43 -15.80
CA PHE A 507 4.73 4.08 -15.42
C PHE A 507 3.74 3.41 -14.46
N ALA A 508 3.24 4.14 -13.44
CA ALA A 508 2.25 3.61 -12.51
C ALA A 508 0.92 3.22 -13.21
N PHE A 509 0.43 4.03 -14.16
CA PHE A 509 -0.75 3.68 -14.96
C PHE A 509 -0.48 2.50 -15.93
N LYS A 510 0.70 2.44 -16.53
CA LYS A 510 1.12 1.36 -17.44
C LYS A 510 1.24 0.02 -16.70
N LEU A 511 1.85 0.02 -15.52
CA LEU A 511 1.94 -1.12 -14.60
C LEU A 511 0.54 -1.55 -14.14
N LEU A 512 -0.32 -0.62 -13.71
CA LEU A 512 -1.73 -0.88 -13.39
C LEU A 512 -2.45 -1.62 -14.53
N ALA A 513 -2.37 -1.10 -15.75
CA ALA A 513 -3.03 -1.70 -16.91
C ALA A 513 -2.53 -3.12 -17.18
N PHE A 514 -1.21 -3.33 -17.12
CA PHE A 514 -0.53 -4.61 -17.37
C PHE A 514 -1.00 -5.76 -16.47
N VAL A 515 -1.51 -5.47 -15.26
CA VAL A 515 -2.04 -6.50 -14.34
C VAL A 515 -3.57 -6.49 -14.28
N MET A 516 -4.19 -5.32 -14.15
CA MET A 516 -5.64 -5.25 -13.87
C MET A 516 -6.52 -5.56 -15.08
N VAL A 517 -6.09 -5.21 -16.30
CA VAL A 517 -6.83 -5.54 -17.53
C VAL A 517 -6.89 -7.06 -17.74
N PRO A 518 -5.78 -7.81 -17.80
CA PRO A 518 -5.85 -9.27 -17.98
C PRO A 518 -6.45 -9.99 -16.77
N ALA A 519 -6.24 -9.53 -15.53
CA ALA A 519 -6.83 -10.18 -14.37
C ALA A 519 -8.36 -10.00 -14.30
N SER A 520 -8.87 -8.81 -14.65
CA SER A 520 -10.31 -8.54 -14.76
C SER A 520 -10.95 -9.36 -15.89
N LEU A 521 -10.35 -9.33 -17.09
CA LEU A 521 -10.85 -10.07 -18.25
C LEU A 521 -10.80 -11.59 -18.02
N GLY A 522 -9.69 -12.11 -17.51
CA GLY A 522 -9.55 -13.53 -17.16
C GLY A 522 -10.62 -13.98 -16.16
N MET A 523 -10.84 -13.21 -15.09
CA MET A 523 -11.88 -13.50 -14.10
C MET A 523 -13.31 -13.45 -14.66
N ALA A 524 -13.60 -12.55 -15.60
CA ALA A 524 -14.88 -12.52 -16.30
C ALA A 524 -15.07 -13.74 -17.24
N ALA A 525 -14.00 -14.19 -17.89
CA ALA A 525 -14.02 -15.36 -18.77
C ALA A 525 -14.15 -16.69 -18.00
N VAL A 526 -13.49 -16.83 -16.85
CA VAL A 526 -13.63 -18.02 -15.97
C VAL A 526 -14.70 -17.88 -14.89
N ALA A 527 -15.61 -16.89 -15.01
CA ALA A 527 -16.57 -16.57 -13.95
C ALA A 527 -17.47 -17.77 -13.55
N HIS A 528 -17.88 -18.61 -14.50
CA HIS A 528 -18.72 -19.78 -14.23
C HIS A 528 -18.02 -20.85 -13.36
N PRO A 529 -16.89 -21.46 -13.80
CA PRO A 529 -16.18 -22.43 -12.97
C PRO A 529 -15.67 -21.83 -11.66
N LEU A 530 -15.25 -20.56 -11.65
CA LEU A 530 -14.81 -19.86 -10.44
C LEU A 530 -15.94 -19.64 -9.43
N TYR A 531 -17.15 -19.29 -9.90
CA TYR A 531 -18.31 -19.15 -9.01
C TYR A 531 -18.72 -20.49 -8.41
N ILE A 532 -18.76 -21.58 -9.17
CA ILE A 532 -19.12 -22.91 -8.65
C ILE A 532 -18.03 -23.48 -7.72
N LEU A 533 -16.76 -23.18 -7.98
CA LEU A 533 -15.65 -23.53 -7.09
C LEU A 533 -15.83 -22.93 -5.69
N PHE A 534 -16.14 -21.63 -5.60
CA PHE A 534 -16.31 -20.95 -4.31
C PHE A 534 -17.71 -21.15 -3.69
N TYR A 535 -18.76 -21.08 -4.49
CA TYR A 535 -20.17 -21.08 -4.07
C TYR A 535 -20.89 -22.38 -4.49
N ASN A 536 -22.22 -22.40 -4.64
CA ASN A 536 -22.96 -23.61 -4.98
C ASN A 536 -23.83 -23.40 -6.23
N THR A 537 -24.22 -24.50 -6.87
CA THR A 537 -24.87 -24.54 -8.20
C THR A 537 -26.27 -23.93 -8.26
N ASN A 538 -27.02 -23.94 -7.15
CA ASN A 538 -28.43 -23.50 -7.04
C ASN A 538 -28.72 -22.09 -7.59
N ASP A 539 -27.70 -21.23 -7.72
CA ASP A 539 -27.84 -19.84 -8.19
C ASP A 539 -26.66 -19.43 -9.09
N ALA A 540 -26.05 -20.41 -9.77
CA ALA A 540 -24.82 -20.23 -10.54
C ALA A 540 -24.98 -19.25 -11.72
N THR A 541 -26.14 -19.24 -12.39
CA THR A 541 -26.40 -18.37 -13.55
C THR A 541 -26.33 -16.88 -13.18
N ASN A 542 -27.11 -16.48 -12.16
CA ASN A 542 -27.13 -15.09 -11.68
C ASN A 542 -25.80 -14.72 -11.01
N GLY A 543 -25.23 -15.65 -10.24
CA GLY A 543 -23.94 -15.50 -9.59
C GLY A 543 -22.78 -15.26 -10.56
N THR A 544 -22.74 -16.03 -11.66
CA THR A 544 -21.77 -15.88 -12.76
C THR A 544 -21.91 -14.52 -13.43
N LEU A 545 -23.14 -14.13 -13.79
CA LEU A 545 -23.42 -12.84 -14.43
C LEU A 545 -22.99 -11.67 -13.54
N ILE A 546 -23.32 -11.70 -12.25
CA ILE A 546 -22.93 -10.64 -11.30
C ILE A 546 -21.41 -10.63 -11.09
N LEU A 547 -20.75 -11.80 -11.06
CA LEU A 547 -19.29 -11.89 -11.00
C LEU A 547 -18.61 -11.32 -12.27
N GLN A 548 -19.21 -11.48 -13.45
CA GLN A 548 -18.73 -10.84 -14.68
C GLN A 548 -18.81 -9.30 -14.60
N PHE A 549 -19.95 -8.73 -14.19
CA PHE A 549 -20.07 -7.28 -13.96
C PHE A 549 -19.11 -6.78 -12.87
N ALA A 550 -18.97 -7.52 -11.78
CA ALA A 550 -18.05 -7.19 -10.69
C ALA A 550 -16.58 -7.25 -11.13
N SER A 551 -16.22 -8.14 -12.06
CA SER A 551 -14.87 -8.24 -12.62
C SER A 551 -14.46 -6.93 -13.31
N PHE A 552 -15.34 -6.30 -14.09
CA PHE A 552 -15.07 -4.97 -14.66
C PHE A 552 -15.02 -3.87 -13.58
N THR A 553 -15.80 -4.03 -12.50
CA THR A 553 -15.73 -3.13 -11.33
C THR A 553 -14.35 -3.18 -10.66
N ALA A 554 -13.66 -4.32 -10.68
CA ALA A 554 -12.28 -4.44 -10.18
C ALA A 554 -11.32 -3.43 -10.83
N ILE A 555 -11.45 -3.15 -12.13
CA ILE A 555 -10.57 -2.18 -12.83
C ILE A 555 -10.76 -0.78 -12.24
N ALA A 556 -12.01 -0.33 -12.06
CA ALA A 556 -12.30 0.99 -11.51
C ALA A 556 -11.79 1.14 -10.06
N LEU A 557 -11.94 0.10 -9.23
CA LEU A 557 -11.46 0.09 -7.84
C LEU A 557 -9.93 0.03 -7.74
N GLY A 558 -9.26 -0.75 -8.59
CA GLY A 558 -7.80 -0.81 -8.66
C GLY A 558 -7.18 0.49 -9.19
N LEU A 559 -7.79 1.09 -10.23
CA LEU A 559 -7.40 2.41 -10.75
C LEU A 559 -7.55 3.49 -9.68
N TYR A 560 -8.60 3.45 -8.86
CA TYR A 560 -8.72 4.35 -7.71
C TYR A 560 -7.60 4.18 -6.68
N MET A 561 -7.22 2.96 -6.34
CA MET A 561 -6.13 2.72 -5.38
C MET A 561 -4.77 3.22 -5.88
N VAL A 562 -4.47 3.06 -7.18
CA VAL A 562 -3.25 3.63 -7.79
C VAL A 562 -3.31 5.16 -7.85
N VAL A 563 -4.43 5.76 -8.26
CA VAL A 563 -4.61 7.23 -8.27
C VAL A 563 -4.52 7.82 -6.85
N LEU A 564 -5.05 7.14 -5.84
CA LEU A 564 -4.91 7.51 -4.43
C LEU A 564 -3.44 7.51 -4.00
N ALA A 565 -2.68 6.44 -4.27
CA ALA A 565 -1.26 6.37 -3.93
C ALA A 565 -0.42 7.42 -4.66
N ILE A 566 -0.77 7.74 -5.91
CA ILE A 566 -0.16 8.85 -6.66
C ILE A 566 -0.39 10.18 -5.93
N TYR A 567 -1.63 10.52 -5.57
CA TYR A 567 -1.90 11.73 -4.79
C TYR A 567 -1.28 11.73 -3.39
N GLN A 568 -1.11 10.56 -2.78
CA GLN A 568 -0.44 10.41 -1.49
C GLN A 568 1.06 10.73 -1.60
N GLY A 569 1.78 10.17 -2.57
CA GLY A 569 3.19 10.48 -2.82
C GLY A 569 3.41 11.94 -3.19
N LEU A 570 2.44 12.54 -3.91
CA LEU A 570 2.47 13.96 -4.28
C LEU A 570 2.00 14.90 -3.16
N ASN A 571 1.55 14.39 -2.01
CA ASN A 571 0.95 15.14 -0.89
C ASN A 571 -0.25 16.04 -1.28
N GLU A 572 -1.01 15.62 -2.30
CA GLU A 572 -2.14 16.34 -2.91
C GLU A 572 -3.51 15.79 -2.43
N LEU A 573 -3.49 15.03 -1.33
CA LEU A 573 -4.60 14.27 -0.74
C LEU A 573 -5.90 15.06 -0.52
N SER A 574 -5.78 16.36 -0.23
CA SER A 574 -6.92 17.28 -0.07
C SER A 574 -7.80 17.39 -1.32
N PHE A 575 -7.28 17.04 -2.50
CA PHE A 575 -8.06 16.91 -3.73
C PHE A 575 -8.77 15.55 -3.80
N THR A 576 -8.10 14.45 -3.47
CA THR A 576 -8.67 13.09 -3.49
C THR A 576 -9.89 12.96 -2.58
N VAL A 577 -9.88 13.62 -1.41
CA VAL A 577 -11.05 13.68 -0.51
C VAL A 577 -12.24 14.40 -1.17
N LYS A 578 -12.00 15.47 -1.94
CA LYS A 578 -13.05 16.19 -2.69
C LYS A 578 -13.61 15.34 -3.83
N VAL A 579 -12.74 14.64 -4.56
CA VAL A 579 -13.14 13.67 -5.60
C VAL A 579 -13.95 12.53 -5.00
N LEU A 580 -13.55 11.98 -3.84
CA LEU A 580 -14.35 10.97 -3.15
C LEU A 580 -15.74 11.50 -2.79
N GLY A 581 -15.85 12.73 -2.28
CA GLY A 581 -17.15 13.37 -2.04
C GLY A 581 -18.04 13.38 -3.29
N LEU A 582 -17.48 13.73 -4.46
CA LEU A 582 -18.19 13.66 -5.75
C LEU A 582 -18.56 12.21 -6.14
N ILE A 583 -17.66 11.24 -5.98
CA ILE A 583 -17.93 9.81 -6.24
C ILE A 583 -19.11 9.32 -5.40
N LEU A 584 -19.15 9.66 -4.10
CA LEU A 584 -20.23 9.25 -3.20
C LEU A 584 -21.59 9.88 -3.58
N ILE A 585 -21.60 11.16 -3.96
CA ILE A 585 -22.82 11.84 -4.45
C ILE A 585 -23.31 11.20 -5.76
N LEU A 586 -22.42 11.03 -6.75
CA LEU A 586 -22.76 10.37 -8.01
C LEU A 586 -23.23 8.93 -7.80
N LYS A 587 -22.62 8.20 -6.86
CA LYS A 587 -23.02 6.84 -6.51
C LYS A 587 -24.45 6.79 -6.01
N LEU A 588 -24.83 7.67 -5.08
CA LEU A 588 -26.19 7.75 -4.55
C LEU A 588 -27.22 8.09 -5.64
N VAL A 589 -26.91 9.07 -6.50
CA VAL A 589 -27.80 9.49 -7.60
C VAL A 589 -27.96 8.40 -8.66
N LEU A 590 -26.86 7.76 -9.09
CA LEU A 590 -26.88 6.75 -10.14
C LEU A 590 -27.44 5.39 -9.66
N GLN A 591 -27.31 5.07 -8.37
CA GLN A 591 -27.75 3.78 -7.83
C GLN A 591 -29.26 3.58 -7.89
N VAL A 592 -30.07 4.63 -7.72
CA VAL A 592 -31.54 4.51 -7.77
C VAL A 592 -32.01 3.98 -9.15
N PRO A 593 -31.78 4.67 -10.28
CA PRO A 593 -32.22 4.18 -11.58
C PRO A 593 -31.52 2.87 -11.99
N LEU A 594 -30.24 2.68 -11.66
CA LEU A 594 -29.51 1.47 -12.05
C LEU A 594 -29.94 0.24 -11.24
N THR A 595 -30.32 0.37 -9.96
CA THR A 595 -30.89 -0.73 -9.18
C THR A 595 -32.31 -1.07 -9.64
N ILE A 596 -33.11 -0.08 -10.05
CA ILE A 596 -34.44 -0.32 -10.64
C ILE A 596 -34.31 -1.09 -11.97
N TRP A 597 -33.34 -0.74 -12.83
CA TRP A 597 -33.19 -1.35 -14.15
C TRP A 597 -32.40 -2.67 -14.16
N LEU A 598 -31.31 -2.76 -13.39
CA LEU A 598 -30.34 -3.87 -13.41
C LEU A 598 -30.31 -4.69 -12.11
N GLN A 599 -31.20 -4.40 -11.15
CA GLN A 599 -31.38 -5.14 -9.89
C GLN A 599 -30.04 -5.37 -9.17
N GLY A 600 -29.62 -6.62 -8.93
CA GLY A 600 -28.37 -6.95 -8.26
C GLY A 600 -27.08 -6.47 -8.95
N ALA A 601 -27.11 -6.20 -10.27
CA ALA A 601 -25.98 -5.61 -11.00
C ALA A 601 -25.98 -4.06 -10.98
N GLY A 602 -27.11 -3.43 -10.60
CA GLY A 602 -27.27 -1.98 -10.52
C GLY A 602 -26.29 -1.28 -9.56
N PRO A 603 -26.10 -1.77 -8.32
CA PRO A 603 -25.10 -1.26 -7.38
C PRO A 603 -23.68 -1.25 -7.96
N LEU A 604 -23.28 -2.34 -8.63
CA LEU A 604 -21.96 -2.48 -9.28
C LEU A 604 -21.79 -1.48 -10.44
N MET A 605 -22.79 -1.36 -11.31
CA MET A 605 -22.75 -0.41 -12.43
C MET A 605 -22.70 1.05 -11.93
N ALA A 606 -23.45 1.37 -10.86
CA ALA A 606 -23.39 2.67 -10.22
C ALA A 606 -22.00 2.96 -9.61
N THR A 607 -21.31 1.94 -9.07
CA THR A 607 -19.91 2.03 -8.64
C THR A 607 -18.99 2.33 -9.82
N VAL A 608 -19.07 1.54 -10.90
CA VAL A 608 -18.23 1.75 -12.10
C VAL A 608 -18.36 3.17 -12.64
N LEU A 609 -19.59 3.67 -12.83
CA LEU A 609 -19.83 4.99 -13.42
C LEU A 609 -19.44 6.14 -12.48
N ALA A 610 -19.76 6.05 -11.18
CA ALA A 610 -19.39 7.08 -10.21
C ALA A 610 -17.87 7.20 -10.06
N PHE A 611 -17.15 6.07 -9.95
CA PHE A 611 -15.69 6.07 -9.93
C PHE A 611 -15.11 6.55 -11.25
N ALA A 612 -15.63 6.13 -12.41
CA ALA A 612 -15.12 6.58 -13.71
C ALA A 612 -15.11 8.11 -13.84
N VAL A 613 -16.18 8.80 -13.44
CA VAL A 613 -16.23 10.28 -13.46
C VAL A 613 -15.17 10.89 -12.53
N GLY A 614 -15.06 10.42 -11.28
CA GLY A 614 -14.06 10.90 -10.33
C GLY A 614 -12.61 10.63 -10.78
N LEU A 615 -12.38 9.51 -11.46
CA LEU A 615 -11.08 9.11 -11.98
C LEU A 615 -10.69 9.90 -13.23
N ILE A 616 -11.62 10.19 -14.14
CA ILE A 616 -11.39 11.09 -15.28
C ILE A 616 -10.98 12.49 -14.79
N ILE A 617 -11.70 13.02 -13.79
CA ILE A 617 -11.40 14.32 -13.15
C ILE A 617 -10.00 14.30 -12.49
N SER A 618 -9.63 13.17 -11.87
CA SER A 618 -8.32 12.98 -11.24
C SER A 618 -7.17 12.90 -12.23
N VAL A 619 -7.27 12.02 -13.22
CA VAL A 619 -6.26 11.86 -14.28
C VAL A 619 -6.06 13.17 -15.03
N ARG A 620 -7.15 13.90 -15.31
CA ARG A 620 -7.07 15.24 -15.93
C ARG A 620 -6.30 16.25 -15.07
N ARG A 621 -6.50 16.29 -13.74
CA ARG A 621 -5.69 17.14 -12.84
C ARG A 621 -4.21 16.73 -12.86
N LEU A 622 -3.90 15.43 -12.85
CA LEU A 622 -2.51 14.95 -12.91
C LEU A 622 -1.82 15.35 -14.23
N SER A 623 -2.50 15.21 -15.37
CA SER A 623 -1.94 15.60 -16.67
C SER A 623 -1.64 17.10 -16.79
N VAL A 624 -2.46 17.95 -16.17
CA VAL A 624 -2.26 19.42 -16.16
C VAL A 624 -1.13 19.85 -15.21
N LEU A 625 -0.88 19.10 -14.13
CA LEU A 625 0.15 19.45 -13.15
C LEU A 625 1.55 18.94 -13.51
N TYR A 626 1.66 17.76 -14.14
CA TYR A 626 2.91 17.01 -14.29
C TYR A 626 3.25 16.60 -15.73
N ALA A 627 2.72 17.32 -16.73
CA ALA A 627 3.13 17.23 -18.14
C ALA A 627 3.23 15.79 -18.69
N ILE A 628 2.31 14.91 -18.28
CA ILE A 628 2.35 13.47 -18.59
C ILE A 628 2.25 13.26 -20.11
N ASP A 629 3.28 12.68 -20.73
CA ASP A 629 3.17 12.13 -22.08
C ASP A 629 2.28 10.88 -22.05
N TRP A 630 1.27 10.86 -22.91
CA TRP A 630 0.31 9.76 -23.03
C TRP A 630 0.62 8.83 -24.21
N ALA A 631 1.52 9.15 -25.14
CA ALA A 631 1.75 8.32 -26.32
C ALA A 631 2.35 6.93 -26.00
N PRO A 632 3.42 6.80 -25.16
CA PRO A 632 3.96 5.50 -24.76
C PRO A 632 2.97 4.69 -23.91
N PHE A 633 2.17 5.37 -23.07
CA PHE A 633 1.09 4.74 -22.33
C PHE A 633 -0.01 4.20 -23.26
N ASN A 634 -0.52 5.02 -24.18
CA ASN A 634 -1.60 4.65 -25.09
C ASN A 634 -1.22 3.47 -25.98
N PHE A 635 0.00 3.47 -26.54
CA PHE A 635 0.52 2.32 -27.29
C PHE A 635 0.55 1.05 -26.41
N SER A 636 1.10 1.16 -25.20
CA SER A 636 1.17 0.04 -24.25
C SER A 636 -0.23 -0.48 -23.87
N LEU A 637 -1.17 0.43 -23.62
CA LEU A 637 -2.56 0.13 -23.27
C LEU A 637 -3.29 -0.57 -24.42
N MET A 638 -3.11 -0.14 -25.67
CA MET A 638 -3.70 -0.81 -26.84
C MET A 638 -3.16 -2.24 -26.99
N VAL A 639 -1.86 -2.46 -26.81
CA VAL A 639 -1.24 -3.80 -26.85
C VAL A 639 -1.75 -4.68 -25.70
N ILE A 640 -1.87 -4.13 -24.48
CA ILE A 640 -2.42 -4.84 -23.31
C ILE A 640 -3.89 -5.19 -23.52
N LEU A 641 -4.71 -4.27 -24.03
CA LEU A 641 -6.14 -4.50 -24.32
C LEU A 641 -6.32 -5.53 -25.43
N PHE A 642 -5.55 -5.45 -26.52
CA PHE A 642 -5.61 -6.41 -27.62
C PHE A 642 -5.31 -7.83 -27.15
N TRP A 643 -4.16 -8.04 -26.50
CA TRP A 643 -3.79 -9.38 -26.02
C TRP A 643 -4.64 -9.83 -24.82
N GLY A 644 -5.14 -8.90 -24.01
CA GLY A 644 -6.15 -9.18 -22.98
C GLY A 644 -7.48 -9.66 -23.58
N LEU A 645 -7.93 -9.09 -24.70
CA LEU A 645 -9.15 -9.49 -25.40
C LEU A 645 -8.97 -10.82 -26.15
N VAL A 646 -7.81 -11.06 -26.77
CA VAL A 646 -7.45 -12.37 -27.37
C VAL A 646 -7.43 -13.45 -26.30
N MET A 647 -6.79 -13.18 -25.15
CA MET A 647 -6.79 -14.07 -23.98
C MET A 647 -8.22 -14.31 -23.48
N TYR A 648 -9.02 -13.25 -23.29
CA TYR A 648 -10.45 -13.35 -22.92
C TYR A 648 -11.23 -14.27 -23.86
N ALA A 649 -11.12 -14.07 -25.18
CA ALA A 649 -11.88 -14.83 -26.17
C ALA A 649 -11.51 -16.32 -26.16
N VAL A 650 -10.22 -16.65 -26.07
CA VAL A 650 -9.77 -18.06 -26.00
C VAL A 650 -10.14 -18.70 -24.66
N VAL A 651 -9.96 -17.99 -23.54
CA VAL A 651 -10.29 -18.46 -22.19
C VAL A 651 -11.80 -18.67 -22.05
N ALA A 652 -12.64 -17.77 -22.55
CA ALA A 652 -14.10 -17.89 -22.50
C ALA A 652 -14.60 -19.03 -23.41
N LEU A 653 -14.05 -19.18 -24.62
CA LEU A 653 -14.40 -20.29 -25.51
C LEU A 653 -13.99 -21.64 -24.93
N LEU A 654 -12.79 -21.74 -24.35
CA LEU A 654 -12.29 -22.97 -23.72
C LEU A 654 -13.04 -23.30 -22.43
N THR A 655 -13.42 -22.30 -21.63
CA THR A 655 -14.30 -22.48 -20.47
C THR A 655 -15.66 -23.02 -20.90
N ASN A 656 -16.34 -22.32 -21.81
CA ASN A 656 -17.69 -22.69 -22.26
C ASN A 656 -17.73 -24.08 -22.93
N THR A 657 -16.67 -24.48 -23.64
CA THR A 657 -16.59 -25.83 -24.22
C THR A 657 -16.29 -26.90 -23.17
N LEU A 658 -15.36 -26.66 -22.23
CA LEU A 658 -15.08 -27.62 -21.16
C LEU A 658 -16.28 -27.83 -20.23
N THR A 659 -17.01 -26.77 -19.84
CA THR A 659 -18.17 -26.89 -18.94
C THR A 659 -19.36 -27.62 -19.54
N LEU A 660 -19.38 -27.89 -20.85
CA LEU A 660 -20.38 -28.77 -21.48
C LEU A 660 -20.09 -30.27 -21.30
N PHE A 661 -18.83 -30.64 -21.02
CA PHE A 661 -18.40 -32.04 -20.83
C PHE A 661 -18.01 -32.36 -19.38
N VAL A 662 -17.90 -31.34 -18.52
CA VAL A 662 -17.40 -31.44 -17.15
C VAL A 662 -18.52 -31.13 -16.15
N PRO A 663 -18.82 -32.02 -15.17
CA PRO A 663 -19.92 -31.81 -14.23
C PRO A 663 -19.60 -30.71 -13.20
N ASP A 664 -20.63 -30.04 -12.70
CA ASP A 664 -20.57 -28.92 -11.73
C ASP A 664 -20.17 -29.30 -10.29
N THR A 665 -19.21 -30.21 -10.15
CA THR A 665 -18.57 -30.51 -8.87
C THR A 665 -17.41 -29.55 -8.64
N LYS A 666 -17.19 -29.13 -7.38
CA LYS A 666 -16.10 -28.21 -7.00
C LYS A 666 -14.72 -28.67 -7.48
N MET A 667 -14.43 -29.97 -7.44
CA MET A 667 -13.14 -30.52 -7.91
C MET A 667 -12.98 -30.45 -9.42
N ALA A 668 -14.03 -30.72 -10.18
CA ALA A 668 -13.96 -30.66 -11.64
C ALA A 668 -13.88 -29.20 -12.14
N GLN A 669 -14.65 -28.30 -11.53
CA GLN A 669 -14.56 -26.86 -11.84
C GLN A 669 -13.24 -26.22 -11.36
N LEU A 670 -12.59 -26.76 -10.30
CA LEU A 670 -11.21 -26.41 -9.96
C LEU A 670 -10.22 -26.78 -11.08
N ILE A 671 -10.32 -28.00 -11.62
CA ILE A 671 -9.46 -28.46 -12.73
C ILE A 671 -9.67 -27.59 -13.97
N VAL A 672 -10.91 -27.28 -14.35
CA VAL A 672 -11.21 -26.34 -15.45
C VAL A 672 -10.59 -24.97 -15.18
N THR A 673 -10.77 -24.40 -13.99
CA THR A 673 -10.20 -23.09 -13.62
C THR A 673 -8.67 -23.08 -13.73
N ILE A 674 -8.00 -24.16 -13.30
CA ILE A 674 -6.53 -24.29 -13.41
C ILE A 674 -6.08 -24.43 -14.87
N VAL A 675 -6.69 -25.33 -15.65
CA VAL A 675 -6.31 -25.58 -17.04
C VAL A 675 -6.50 -24.33 -17.90
N VAL A 676 -7.67 -23.70 -17.84
CA VAL A 676 -7.95 -22.50 -18.64
C VAL A 676 -7.17 -21.29 -18.11
N GLY A 677 -6.96 -21.19 -16.80
CA GLY A 677 -6.11 -20.17 -16.19
C GLY A 677 -4.65 -20.23 -16.66
N LEU A 678 -4.07 -21.44 -16.75
CA LEU A 678 -2.73 -21.67 -17.29
C LEU A 678 -2.65 -21.32 -18.79
N VAL A 679 -3.67 -21.67 -19.58
CA VAL A 679 -3.76 -21.28 -21.00
C VAL A 679 -3.82 -19.75 -21.15
N GLY A 680 -4.65 -19.06 -20.36
CA GLY A 680 -4.76 -17.60 -20.39
C GLY A 680 -3.47 -16.89 -19.96
N ALA A 681 -2.83 -17.37 -18.89
CA ALA A 681 -1.53 -16.89 -18.44
C ALA A 681 -0.42 -17.13 -19.47
N GLY A 682 -0.44 -18.28 -20.17
CA GLY A 682 0.48 -18.58 -21.26
C GLY A 682 0.31 -17.63 -22.46
N ILE A 683 -0.93 -17.45 -22.94
CA ILE A 683 -1.25 -16.53 -24.05
C ILE A 683 -0.78 -15.11 -23.74
N TYR A 684 -1.21 -14.56 -22.59
CA TYR A 684 -0.87 -13.19 -22.22
C TYR A 684 0.62 -13.03 -21.91
N GLY A 685 1.22 -13.98 -21.17
CA GLY A 685 2.63 -13.95 -20.79
C GLY A 685 3.56 -14.00 -22.01
N VAL A 686 3.34 -14.92 -22.95
CA VAL A 686 4.13 -15.02 -24.18
C VAL A 686 3.95 -13.77 -25.06
N ALA A 687 2.74 -13.23 -25.17
CA ALA A 687 2.49 -11.99 -25.90
C ALA A 687 3.19 -10.77 -25.28
N MET A 688 3.18 -10.66 -23.95
CA MET A 688 3.89 -9.58 -23.25
C MET A 688 5.41 -9.74 -23.35
N LEU A 689 5.96 -10.96 -23.33
CA LEU A 689 7.39 -11.21 -23.54
C LEU A 689 7.86 -10.91 -24.97
N LYS A 690 7.02 -11.17 -25.99
CA LYS A 690 7.33 -10.83 -27.39
C LYS A 690 7.23 -9.33 -27.68
N THR A 691 6.31 -8.63 -27.04
CA THR A 691 6.11 -7.18 -27.27
C THR A 691 7.03 -6.33 -26.38
N HIS A 692 7.34 -5.12 -26.83
CA HIS A 692 8.16 -4.17 -26.05
C HIS A 692 7.49 -3.71 -24.74
N VAL A 693 6.21 -4.02 -24.54
CA VAL A 693 5.48 -3.75 -23.30
C VAL A 693 6.04 -4.56 -22.13
N GLY A 694 6.40 -5.84 -22.32
CA GLY A 694 6.97 -6.65 -21.23
C GLY A 694 8.29 -6.09 -20.72
N GLU A 695 9.19 -5.69 -21.63
CA GLU A 695 10.48 -5.07 -21.29
C GLU A 695 10.31 -3.74 -20.56
N SER A 696 9.39 -2.90 -21.03
CA SER A 696 9.12 -1.58 -20.46
C SER A 696 8.21 -1.59 -19.22
N VAL A 697 7.89 -2.78 -18.66
CA VAL A 697 7.19 -2.95 -17.37
C VAL A 697 7.98 -3.83 -16.40
N LEU A 698 8.62 -4.89 -16.89
CA LEU A 698 9.37 -5.87 -16.07
C LEU A 698 10.90 -5.71 -16.17
N GLY A 699 11.38 -4.76 -16.98
CA GLY A 699 12.79 -4.48 -17.21
C GLY A 699 13.54 -5.58 -17.95
N GLN A 700 14.87 -5.52 -17.88
CA GLN A 700 15.81 -6.42 -18.57
C GLN A 700 15.61 -7.92 -18.25
N ARG A 701 14.97 -8.23 -17.11
CA ARG A 701 14.58 -9.61 -16.75
C ARG A 701 13.60 -10.22 -17.74
N ALA A 702 12.66 -9.44 -18.29
CA ALA A 702 11.76 -9.93 -19.34
C ALA A 702 12.47 -10.20 -20.67
N ALA A 703 13.43 -9.35 -21.07
CA ALA A 703 14.27 -9.61 -22.24
C ALA A 703 15.08 -10.92 -22.07
N THR A 704 15.66 -11.13 -20.88
CA THR A 704 16.41 -12.36 -20.56
C THR A 704 15.52 -13.61 -20.63
N ILE A 705 14.27 -13.52 -20.14
CA ILE A 705 13.30 -14.63 -20.21
C ILE A 705 12.83 -14.86 -21.65
N ALA A 706 12.55 -13.79 -22.42
CA ALA A 706 12.15 -13.89 -23.83
C ALA A 706 13.24 -14.57 -24.68
N HIS A 707 14.51 -14.21 -24.49
CA HIS A 707 15.65 -14.81 -25.18
C HIS A 707 15.88 -16.27 -24.74
N LYS A 708 15.75 -16.61 -23.44
CA LYS A 708 15.82 -18.01 -22.96
C LYS A 708 14.69 -18.90 -23.51
N LEU A 709 13.56 -18.31 -23.86
CA LEU A 709 12.41 -19.00 -24.46
C LEU A 709 12.39 -18.93 -26.01
N HIS A 710 13.44 -18.38 -26.65
CA HIS A 710 13.53 -18.16 -28.10
C HIS A 710 12.29 -17.42 -28.68
N LEU A 711 11.78 -16.45 -27.93
CA LEU A 711 10.62 -15.62 -28.29
C LEU A 711 10.99 -14.35 -29.07
N LYS A 712 12.27 -13.97 -29.00
CA LYS A 712 12.98 -12.91 -29.71
C LYS A 712 14.32 -13.46 -30.18
#